data_AF-A0A378ISA4-F1
#
_entry.id   AF-A0A378ISA4-F1
#
_cell.length_a   1.000
_cell.length_b   1.000
_cell.length_c   1.000
_cell.angle_alpha   90.00
_cell.angle_beta   90.00
_cell.angle_gamma   90.00
#
_symmetry.space_group_name_H-M   'P 1'
#
loop_
_entity.id
_entity.type
_entity.pdbx_description
1 polymer ?
#
loop_
_entity_poly.entity_id
_entity_poly.type
_entity_poly.pdbx_seq_one_letter_code
_entity_poly.pdbx_strand_id
1 'polypeptide(L)'
;MHSNATIYELIKQDKESYSGITLSYQGAQYGEGNFDEKGYIDFNSYLSPLEAFTERFKNIGALVIRFHLGHGQRAGLLQQVAKFDYSSNPVERPAHGNDEVDMFFDGSDAMSPKAVGQSLEFTSHLSLGRSKLLNERAQPLVHVNRQTTYGEQGLWDIIHAPVWNVGRNMRYELTKQGFTYLACPSSVSPSEREAIDKALRESGKPVAEVFSEFSLTPEVAQISKLGFYMDDRQEYTKESNGLAISTPEHENFAPLGWIIHTETGEVLPQEITEDIIRVTAISEGGFYEKRPAQQKILQAGNLVNSSGLGLFIQNQAFNAMYVIFDYLQKYNFDPRPLLSTSLAVAYSRMQKAIQDDPSCVDDFLVGALQDEMVQSLRVSQPRSTRTVLPIRFTNNFAVTYNNLKAIAYAFDMKDSAGQPIFRAFDDSVIIQRNRDFIDAKVNGYLVSPSFNTGSHVATVLSTAMLVAEEMIVEQLLPEALSQKGKSDLYDLLSSVLDQESAQRIIEELAVVTENFPKDRDERVITGTQFDYCGPVLQILRKELWLDKLPALICHLAKPGVSTEEAMSSLTAPEAEQLMHGLKMLFGIGLKLQEYPLTTAQSEGSKGINAGLQPLIAHLDPQLAKSLRIPMDTIVRAEVKPVDKEKVRTRISTQAISKCPFFARKPSRSEEEIRAQTTTTETPVQQEEISTEPTYQPSFFTKLWNHKKEIGIVVAGAVGLAASLIIKSQ
;
A
#
# COMPACT_ATOMS: atom_id res chain seq x y z
N MET A 1 -38.48 -9.44 -20.95
CA MET A 1 -38.72 -10.15 -19.67
C MET A 1 -37.41 -10.19 -18.93
N HIS A 2 -37.15 -9.20 -18.07
CA HIS A 2 -36.09 -9.31 -17.06
C HIS A 2 -36.70 -10.02 -15.85
N SER A 3 -36.01 -11.02 -15.33
CA SER A 3 -36.41 -11.67 -14.08
C SER A 3 -36.45 -10.60 -12.98
N ASN A 4 -37.57 -10.46 -12.27
CA ASN A 4 -37.72 -9.57 -11.10
C ASN A 4 -37.01 -10.13 -9.84
N ALA A 5 -36.25 -11.22 -9.97
CA ALA A 5 -35.52 -11.82 -8.85
C ALA A 5 -34.24 -11.01 -8.56
N THR A 6 -34.07 -10.65 -7.29
CA THR A 6 -32.83 -10.06 -6.77
C THR A 6 -31.65 -11.04 -6.83
N ILE A 7 -30.42 -10.52 -6.81
CA ILE A 7 -29.20 -11.34 -6.80
C ILE A 7 -29.20 -12.31 -5.61
N TYR A 8 -29.67 -11.87 -4.45
CA TYR A 8 -29.85 -12.73 -3.28
C TYR A 8 -30.77 -13.93 -3.57
N GLU A 9 -31.90 -13.70 -4.25
CA GLU A 9 -32.84 -14.77 -4.62
C GLU A 9 -32.26 -15.71 -5.68
N LEU A 10 -31.45 -15.18 -6.60
CA LEU A 10 -30.73 -15.98 -7.59
C LEU A 10 -29.68 -16.87 -6.91
N ILE A 11 -28.86 -16.34 -6.00
CA ILE A 11 -27.85 -17.09 -5.23
C ILE A 11 -28.51 -18.22 -4.40
N LYS A 12 -29.72 -17.98 -3.86
CA LYS A 12 -30.48 -19.01 -3.14
C LYS A 12 -30.93 -20.17 -4.02
N GLN A 13 -31.22 -19.89 -5.29
CA GLN A 13 -31.61 -20.92 -6.27
C GLN A 13 -30.39 -21.65 -6.82
N ASP A 14 -29.32 -20.92 -7.14
CA ASP A 14 -28.07 -21.43 -7.68
C ASP A 14 -26.90 -20.53 -7.23
N LYS A 15 -25.99 -21.06 -6.41
CA LYS A 15 -24.83 -20.28 -5.92
C LYS A 15 -23.88 -19.87 -7.04
N GLU A 16 -23.85 -20.57 -8.16
CA GLU A 16 -22.99 -20.24 -9.31
C GLU A 16 -23.58 -19.10 -10.16
N SER A 17 -24.81 -18.66 -9.89
CA SER A 17 -25.50 -17.64 -10.67
C SER A 17 -24.89 -16.23 -10.54
N TYR A 18 -24.02 -15.99 -9.57
CA TYR A 18 -23.38 -14.69 -9.33
C TYR A 18 -21.85 -14.81 -9.25
N SER A 19 -21.18 -14.30 -10.28
CA SER A 19 -19.71 -14.34 -10.40
C SER A 19 -18.97 -13.21 -9.65
N GLY A 20 -19.69 -12.32 -8.95
CA GLY A 20 -19.13 -11.12 -8.34
C GLY A 20 -18.92 -9.95 -9.33
N ILE A 21 -18.67 -8.76 -8.79
CA ILE A 21 -18.38 -7.55 -9.56
C ILE A 21 -16.88 -7.32 -9.68
N THR A 22 -16.42 -7.25 -10.93
CA THR A 22 -15.05 -6.86 -11.27
C THR A 22 -14.87 -5.34 -11.18
N LEU A 23 -13.94 -4.92 -10.34
CA LEU A 23 -13.44 -3.55 -10.23
C LEU A 23 -12.75 -3.17 -11.55
N SER A 24 -13.11 -2.02 -12.10
CA SER A 24 -12.53 -1.49 -13.34
C SER A 24 -12.59 0.03 -13.31
N TYR A 25 -11.47 0.68 -13.62
CA TYR A 25 -11.43 2.12 -13.83
C TYR A 25 -11.91 2.46 -15.25
N GLN A 26 -12.93 3.31 -15.36
CA GLN A 26 -13.57 3.72 -16.61
C GLN A 26 -13.40 5.23 -16.88
N GLY A 27 -12.46 5.90 -16.20
CA GLY A 27 -12.17 7.32 -16.42
C GLY A 27 -12.81 8.27 -15.43
N ALA A 28 -13.21 7.82 -14.25
CA ALA A 28 -13.80 8.70 -13.26
C ALA A 28 -12.83 9.76 -12.75
N GLN A 29 -13.31 10.98 -12.58
CA GLN A 29 -12.59 12.13 -12.02
C GLN A 29 -13.27 12.57 -10.73
N TYR A 30 -12.47 13.06 -9.79
CA TYR A 30 -12.86 13.49 -8.45
C TYR A 30 -12.36 14.91 -8.18
N GLY A 31 -12.21 15.75 -9.20
CA GLY A 31 -11.84 17.16 -9.04
C GLY A 31 -12.99 17.99 -8.46
N GLU A 32 -12.72 19.25 -8.11
CA GLU A 32 -13.75 20.16 -7.53
C GLU A 32 -15.00 20.26 -8.39
N GLY A 33 -14.84 20.31 -9.73
CA GLY A 33 -15.96 20.37 -10.67
C GLY A 33 -16.80 19.10 -10.80
N ASN A 34 -16.44 18.02 -10.10
CA ASN A 34 -17.17 16.74 -10.12
C ASN A 34 -18.10 16.57 -8.92
N PHE A 35 -18.28 17.61 -8.09
CA PHE A 35 -19.17 17.59 -6.94
C PHE A 35 -20.14 18.79 -6.96
N ASP A 36 -21.38 18.57 -6.53
CA ASP A 36 -22.39 19.59 -6.29
C ASP A 36 -22.97 19.49 -4.86
N GLU A 37 -24.01 20.26 -4.55
CA GLU A 37 -24.70 20.23 -3.25
C GLU A 37 -25.32 18.87 -2.92
N LYS A 38 -25.59 18.03 -3.92
CA LYS A 38 -26.17 16.69 -3.80
C LYS A 38 -25.10 15.58 -3.77
N GLY A 39 -23.83 15.92 -3.99
CA GLY A 39 -22.70 15.02 -3.90
C GLY A 39 -21.98 14.84 -5.23
N TYR A 40 -21.54 13.61 -5.52
CA TYR A 40 -20.78 13.33 -6.74
C TYR A 40 -21.68 13.39 -7.99
N ILE A 41 -21.21 14.11 -9.01
CA ILE A 41 -21.90 14.26 -10.30
C ILE A 41 -21.57 13.05 -11.18
N ASP A 42 -22.56 12.22 -11.47
CA ASP A 42 -22.37 11.05 -12.35
C ASP A 42 -22.13 11.47 -13.80
N PHE A 43 -21.17 10.79 -14.44
CA PHE A 43 -20.95 10.89 -15.89
C PHE A 43 -22.16 10.48 -16.72
N ASN A 44 -22.99 9.60 -16.17
CA ASN A 44 -24.21 9.13 -16.78
C ASN A 44 -25.38 9.30 -15.80
N SER A 45 -26.17 10.36 -16.00
CA SER A 45 -27.35 10.67 -15.19
C SER A 45 -28.52 9.71 -15.39
N TYR A 46 -28.44 8.78 -16.35
CA TYR A 46 -29.46 7.77 -16.60
C TYR A 46 -29.26 6.49 -15.76
N LEU A 47 -28.16 6.37 -15.02
CA LEU A 47 -27.92 5.22 -14.15
C LEU A 47 -28.90 5.22 -12.96
N SER A 48 -29.42 4.04 -12.63
CA SER A 48 -30.12 3.86 -11.36
C SER A 48 -29.18 4.13 -10.17
N PRO A 49 -29.72 4.41 -8.96
CA PRO A 49 -28.89 4.64 -7.78
C PRO A 49 -27.85 3.55 -7.51
N LEU A 50 -28.23 2.27 -7.66
CA LEU A 50 -27.33 1.13 -7.48
C LEU A 50 -26.26 1.07 -8.57
N GLU A 51 -26.61 1.29 -9.84
CA GLU A 51 -25.64 1.30 -10.94
C GLU A 51 -24.63 2.45 -10.80
N ALA A 52 -25.10 3.64 -10.42
CA ALA A 52 -24.25 4.80 -10.17
C ALA A 52 -23.26 4.52 -9.01
N PHE A 53 -23.76 3.98 -7.89
CA PHE A 53 -22.90 3.55 -6.79
C PHE A 53 -21.88 2.50 -7.23
N THR A 54 -22.31 1.52 -8.02
CA THR A 54 -21.47 0.42 -8.51
C THR A 54 -20.34 0.94 -9.40
N GLU A 55 -20.63 1.82 -10.35
CA GLU A 55 -19.63 2.45 -11.20
C GLU A 55 -18.63 3.28 -10.38
N ARG A 56 -19.10 4.08 -9.42
CA ARG A 56 -18.22 4.86 -8.53
C ARG A 56 -17.29 3.95 -7.73
N PHE A 57 -17.83 2.88 -7.13
CA PHE A 57 -17.07 1.92 -6.34
C PHE A 57 -16.05 1.18 -7.19
N LYS A 58 -16.44 0.71 -8.40
CA LYS A 58 -15.54 0.05 -9.34
C LYS A 58 -14.34 0.91 -9.70
N ASN A 59 -14.58 2.20 -9.95
CA ASN A 59 -13.51 3.15 -10.28
C ASN A 59 -12.55 3.36 -9.11
N ILE A 60 -13.05 3.77 -7.94
CA ILE A 60 -12.16 4.06 -6.79
C ILE A 60 -11.48 2.78 -6.28
N GLY A 61 -12.22 1.67 -6.21
CA GLY A 61 -11.68 0.38 -5.81
C GLY A 61 -10.60 -0.12 -6.78
N ALA A 62 -10.73 0.17 -8.08
CA ALA A 62 -9.69 -0.12 -9.04
C ALA A 62 -8.41 0.69 -8.76
N LEU A 63 -8.52 2.01 -8.63
CA LEU A 63 -7.35 2.86 -8.35
C LEU A 63 -6.58 2.38 -7.09
N VAL A 64 -7.31 2.07 -6.02
CA VAL A 64 -6.74 1.58 -4.76
C VAL A 64 -5.99 0.26 -4.94
N ILE A 65 -6.65 -0.75 -5.52
CA ILE A 65 -6.10 -2.11 -5.56
C ILE A 65 -4.91 -2.18 -6.50
N ARG A 66 -4.96 -1.54 -7.68
CA ARG A 66 -3.82 -1.56 -8.60
C ARG A 66 -2.62 -0.77 -8.04
N PHE A 67 -2.86 0.31 -7.29
CA PHE A 67 -1.78 1.08 -6.67
C PHE A 67 -1.05 0.23 -5.62
N HIS A 68 -1.83 -0.46 -4.79
CA HIS A 68 -1.33 -1.42 -3.81
C HIS A 68 -0.52 -2.56 -4.46
N LEU A 69 -1.02 -3.14 -5.54
CA LEU A 69 -0.33 -4.22 -6.25
C LEU A 69 0.97 -3.76 -6.92
N GLY A 70 1.02 -2.54 -7.45
CA GLY A 70 2.24 -1.92 -7.98
C GLY A 70 3.31 -1.76 -6.89
N HIS A 71 2.94 -1.16 -5.76
CA HIS A 71 3.81 -1.07 -4.58
C HIS A 71 4.35 -2.43 -4.14
N GLY A 72 3.47 -3.44 -4.04
CA GLY A 72 3.83 -4.78 -3.60
C GLY A 72 4.77 -5.50 -4.57
N GLN A 73 4.56 -5.34 -5.87
CA GLN A 73 5.48 -5.84 -6.89
C GLN A 73 6.86 -5.22 -6.76
N ARG A 74 6.94 -3.87 -6.77
CA ARG A 74 8.22 -3.16 -6.68
C ARG A 74 8.97 -3.54 -5.40
N ALA A 75 8.28 -3.52 -4.26
CA ALA A 75 8.87 -3.90 -2.98
C ALA A 75 9.35 -5.35 -2.97
N GLY A 76 8.53 -6.28 -3.48
CA GLY A 76 8.86 -7.69 -3.54
C GLY A 76 10.07 -7.98 -4.41
N LEU A 77 10.13 -7.39 -5.61
CA LEU A 77 11.26 -7.54 -6.53
C LEU A 77 12.57 -7.03 -5.91
N LEU A 78 12.55 -5.85 -5.27
CA LEU A 78 13.74 -5.27 -4.64
C LEU A 78 14.17 -6.06 -3.38
N GLN A 79 13.21 -6.53 -2.59
CA GLN A 79 13.52 -7.34 -1.40
C GLN A 79 14.17 -8.68 -1.77
N GLN A 80 13.71 -9.32 -2.85
CA GLN A 80 14.27 -10.59 -3.33
C GLN A 80 15.76 -10.49 -3.69
N VAL A 81 16.18 -9.31 -4.15
CA VAL A 81 17.58 -9.01 -4.51
C VAL A 81 18.43 -8.74 -3.25
N ALA A 82 17.88 -8.05 -2.26
CA ALA A 82 18.65 -7.48 -1.15
C ALA A 82 18.67 -8.29 0.16
N LYS A 83 17.70 -9.18 0.40
CA LYS A 83 17.67 -9.98 1.64
C LYS A 83 17.29 -11.43 1.38
N PHE A 84 18.27 -12.28 1.67
CA PHE A 84 18.40 -13.74 1.81
C PHE A 84 17.25 -14.52 2.50
N ASP A 85 16.12 -13.89 2.80
CA ASP A 85 15.06 -14.49 3.61
C ASP A 85 13.66 -13.90 3.33
N TYR A 86 13.31 -13.73 2.06
CA TYR A 86 11.89 -13.55 1.68
C TYR A 86 11.01 -14.61 2.38
N SER A 87 11.54 -15.82 2.59
CA SER A 87 10.89 -16.89 3.35
C SER A 87 10.45 -16.50 4.78
N SER A 88 11.26 -15.76 5.54
CA SER A 88 10.90 -15.39 6.93
C SER A 88 10.10 -14.11 7.04
N ASN A 89 10.23 -13.19 6.07
CA ASN A 89 9.55 -11.90 6.14
C ASN A 89 9.16 -11.35 4.76
N PRO A 90 8.25 -12.05 4.05
CA PRO A 90 7.87 -11.66 2.70
C PRO A 90 7.03 -10.37 2.70
N VAL A 91 7.01 -9.62 1.59
CA VAL A 91 6.24 -8.37 1.45
C VAL A 91 4.73 -8.51 1.71
N GLU A 92 4.20 -9.73 1.68
CA GLU A 92 2.82 -10.04 2.03
C GLU A 92 2.58 -10.43 3.49
N ARG A 93 3.59 -10.46 4.36
CA ARG A 93 3.35 -10.74 5.79
C ARG A 93 2.57 -9.57 6.42
N PRO A 94 1.54 -9.79 7.26
CA PRO A 94 0.97 -8.68 8.03
C PRO A 94 2.03 -8.08 8.97
N ALA A 95 2.22 -6.75 8.93
CA ALA A 95 3.05 -6.01 9.88
C ALA A 95 2.18 -5.37 10.95
N HIS A 96 2.49 -5.60 12.22
CA HIS A 96 1.99 -4.77 13.31
C HIS A 96 2.73 -3.44 13.25
N GLY A 97 2.05 -2.32 13.00
CA GLY A 97 2.65 -1.01 12.63
C GLY A 97 3.78 -0.41 13.51
N ASN A 98 4.25 -1.11 14.55
CA ASN A 98 5.42 -0.78 15.38
C ASN A 98 6.65 -1.68 15.11
N ASP A 99 6.48 -2.86 14.50
CA ASP A 99 7.53 -3.85 14.23
C ASP A 99 8.44 -3.43 13.06
N GLU A 100 8.08 -2.33 12.40
CA GLU A 100 8.64 -1.89 11.13
C GLU A 100 10.01 -1.21 11.27
N VAL A 101 10.35 -0.75 12.48
CA VAL A 101 11.62 -0.05 12.77
C VAL A 101 12.82 -1.02 12.78
N ASP A 102 12.57 -2.31 12.98
CA ASP A 102 13.58 -3.38 13.04
C ASP A 102 13.67 -4.20 11.74
N MET A 103 12.84 -3.91 10.74
CA MET A 103 12.77 -4.72 9.51
C MET A 103 13.98 -4.56 8.56
N PHE A 104 14.75 -3.49 8.73
CA PHE A 104 15.73 -3.07 7.72
C PHE A 104 17.18 -3.31 8.10
N PHE A 105 17.54 -3.36 9.40
CA PHE A 105 18.93 -3.50 9.83
C PHE A 105 19.05 -4.28 11.15
N ASP A 106 19.98 -5.25 11.21
CA ASP A 106 20.34 -5.96 12.46
C ASP A 106 21.55 -5.33 13.19
N GLY A 107 22.12 -4.24 12.65
CA GLY A 107 23.22 -3.51 13.25
C GLY A 107 24.57 -4.24 13.23
N SER A 108 24.67 -5.40 12.56
CA SER A 108 25.89 -6.19 12.50
C SER A 108 26.68 -5.95 11.21
N ASP A 109 27.93 -5.49 11.40
CA ASP A 109 29.02 -5.37 10.42
C ASP A 109 28.84 -4.41 9.22
N ALA A 110 29.40 -3.20 9.37
CA ALA A 110 29.07 -2.03 8.57
C ALA A 110 29.59 -1.99 7.11
N MET A 111 30.22 -3.06 6.62
CA MET A 111 30.81 -3.10 5.27
C MET A 111 30.70 -4.46 4.56
N SER A 112 29.90 -5.41 5.08
CA SER A 112 29.65 -6.66 4.36
C SER A 112 28.81 -6.40 3.09
N PRO A 113 28.97 -7.15 1.99
CA PRO A 113 28.12 -7.03 0.80
C PRO A 113 26.61 -7.13 1.13
N LYS A 114 26.27 -7.93 2.14
CA LYS A 114 24.93 -8.06 2.72
C LYS A 114 24.43 -6.76 3.34
N ALA A 115 25.24 -6.10 4.18
CA ALA A 115 24.90 -4.80 4.77
C ALA A 115 24.74 -3.69 3.71
N VAL A 116 25.57 -3.72 2.65
CA VAL A 116 25.44 -2.82 1.50
C VAL A 116 24.09 -3.05 0.79
N GLY A 117 23.77 -4.30 0.44
CA GLY A 117 22.51 -4.66 -0.23
C GLY A 117 21.27 -4.25 0.58
N GLN A 118 21.26 -4.54 1.88
CA GLN A 118 20.19 -4.11 2.80
C GLN A 118 20.04 -2.58 2.86
N SER A 119 21.16 -1.85 2.85
CA SER A 119 21.12 -0.39 2.83
C SER A 119 20.54 0.16 1.52
N LEU A 120 20.94 -0.40 0.38
CA LEU A 120 20.42 0.01 -0.92
C LEU A 120 18.92 -0.29 -1.03
N GLU A 121 18.47 -1.44 -0.52
CA GLU A 121 17.04 -1.79 -0.45
C GLU A 121 16.26 -0.80 0.40
N PHE A 122 16.73 -0.54 1.62
CA PHE A 122 16.10 0.44 2.49
C PHE A 122 15.99 1.81 1.79
N THR A 123 17.08 2.28 1.19
CA THR A 123 17.09 3.54 0.45
C THR A 123 16.13 3.52 -0.74
N SER A 124 15.97 2.39 -1.42
CA SER A 124 15.02 2.25 -2.54
C SER A 124 13.55 2.32 -2.12
N HIS A 125 13.25 2.20 -0.83
CA HIS A 125 11.88 2.28 -0.30
C HIS A 125 11.56 3.63 0.36
N LEU A 126 12.45 4.62 0.29
CA LEU A 126 12.23 5.91 0.95
C LEU A 126 11.03 6.69 0.37
N SER A 127 10.79 6.62 -0.94
CA SER A 127 9.59 7.23 -1.58
C SER A 127 8.29 6.49 -1.28
N LEU A 128 8.35 5.17 -1.06
CA LEU A 128 7.17 4.35 -0.82
C LEU A 128 6.46 4.77 0.47
N GLY A 129 7.21 5.07 1.53
CA GLY A 129 6.63 5.36 2.85
C GLY A 129 6.84 4.25 3.87
N ARG A 130 5.99 4.22 4.89
CA ARG A 130 6.18 3.35 6.05
C ARG A 130 5.90 1.86 5.74
N SER A 131 6.96 1.06 5.90
CA SER A 131 7.16 -0.41 5.94
C SER A 131 7.15 -1.23 4.64
N LYS A 132 7.91 -2.34 4.67
CA LYS A 132 7.93 -3.39 3.63
C LYS A 132 6.58 -4.11 3.48
N LEU A 133 5.58 -3.77 4.31
CA LEU A 133 4.40 -4.58 4.50
C LEU A 133 3.11 -3.80 4.30
N LEU A 134 2.45 -4.26 3.27
CA LEU A 134 1.14 -3.89 2.79
C LEU A 134 -0.03 -4.47 3.61
N ASN A 135 0.15 -5.14 4.75
CA ASN A 135 -0.88 -6.08 5.20
C ASN A 135 -1.61 -5.87 6.53
N GLU A 136 -1.43 -4.76 7.23
CA GLU A 136 -2.49 -4.29 8.16
C GLU A 136 -3.41 -3.25 7.51
N ARG A 137 -2.92 -2.53 6.50
CA ARG A 137 -3.62 -1.39 5.92
C ARG A 137 -4.68 -1.73 4.90
N ALA A 138 -4.80 -3.00 4.51
CA ALA A 138 -5.94 -3.44 3.72
C ALA A 138 -7.27 -3.16 4.45
N GLN A 139 -7.26 -2.80 5.73
CA GLN A 139 -8.41 -2.29 6.48
C GLN A 139 -8.15 -0.89 7.05
N PRO A 140 -9.18 -0.20 7.55
CA PRO A 140 -8.99 1.07 8.24
C PRO A 140 -8.13 0.90 9.50
N LEU A 141 -7.20 1.82 9.68
CA LEU A 141 -6.28 1.84 10.83
C LEU A 141 -7.06 1.87 12.16
N VAL A 142 -7.07 0.76 12.90
CA VAL A 142 -7.58 0.70 14.29
C VAL A 142 -6.63 1.45 15.22
N HIS A 143 -5.33 1.30 14.98
CA HIS A 143 -4.29 2.09 15.61
C HIS A 143 -3.93 3.25 14.69
N VAL A 144 -4.49 4.44 14.96
CA VAL A 144 -4.04 5.69 14.33
C VAL A 144 -2.59 5.87 14.72
N ASN A 145 -1.70 5.57 13.79
CA ASN A 145 -0.29 5.81 14.02
C ASN A 145 -0.07 7.32 14.07
N ARG A 146 0.44 7.80 15.22
CA ARG A 146 0.69 9.22 15.45
C ARG A 146 1.94 9.75 14.72
N GLN A 147 2.72 8.85 14.11
CA GLN A 147 3.84 9.23 13.25
C GLN A 147 3.29 9.55 11.86
N THR A 148 3.78 10.65 11.26
CA THR A 148 3.24 11.19 10.01
C THR A 148 3.33 10.16 8.87
N THR A 149 2.20 9.82 8.27
CA THR A 149 2.14 9.03 7.02
C THR A 149 2.79 9.84 5.91
N TYR A 150 3.81 9.29 5.26
CA TYR A 150 4.59 9.94 4.20
C TYR A 150 4.72 9.02 2.99
N GLY A 151 5.16 9.56 1.85
CA GLY A 151 5.38 8.77 0.64
C GLY A 151 4.11 8.35 -0.08
N GLU A 152 4.26 7.47 -1.06
CA GLU A 152 3.17 6.91 -1.86
C GLU A 152 2.09 6.23 -0.99
N GLN A 153 2.47 5.60 0.12
CA GLN A 153 1.54 4.96 1.06
C GLN A 153 0.60 5.97 1.72
N GLY A 154 1.04 7.20 1.98
CA GLY A 154 0.17 8.26 2.50
C GLY A 154 -0.92 8.66 1.49
N LEU A 155 -0.56 8.73 0.21
CA LEU A 155 -1.52 8.99 -0.87
C LEU A 155 -2.48 7.80 -1.04
N TRP A 156 -1.96 6.57 -0.97
CA TRP A 156 -2.76 5.37 -1.02
C TRP A 156 -3.79 5.31 0.12
N ASP A 157 -3.41 5.62 1.37
CA ASP A 157 -4.32 5.66 2.52
C ASP A 157 -5.50 6.63 2.28
N ILE A 158 -5.24 7.78 1.63
CA ILE A 158 -6.27 8.77 1.27
C ILE A 158 -7.24 8.19 0.24
N ILE A 159 -6.73 7.56 -0.82
CA ILE A 159 -7.55 6.97 -1.91
C ILE A 159 -8.29 5.72 -1.42
N HIS A 160 -7.75 5.02 -0.42
CA HIS A 160 -8.31 3.81 0.14
C HIS A 160 -9.47 4.08 1.11
N ALA A 161 -9.43 5.18 1.85
CA ALA A 161 -10.43 5.52 2.86
C ALA A 161 -11.90 5.44 2.37
N PRO A 162 -12.27 5.91 1.17
CA PRO A 162 -13.62 5.76 0.63
C PRO A 162 -14.15 4.33 0.58
N VAL A 163 -13.30 3.35 0.21
CA VAL A 163 -13.69 1.94 0.06
C VAL A 163 -14.24 1.39 1.38
N TRP A 164 -13.62 1.76 2.49
CA TRP A 164 -14.03 1.32 3.83
C TRP A 164 -15.12 2.16 4.47
N ASN A 165 -15.16 3.45 4.15
CA ASN A 165 -16.21 4.33 4.67
C ASN A 165 -17.61 3.89 4.22
N VAL A 166 -17.73 3.19 3.08
CA VAL A 166 -19.01 2.59 2.67
C VAL A 166 -19.54 1.65 3.74
N GLY A 167 -18.74 0.67 4.18
CA GLY A 167 -19.18 -0.27 5.21
C GLY A 167 -19.36 0.40 6.58
N ARG A 168 -18.52 1.38 6.94
CA ARG A 168 -18.66 2.14 8.20
C ARG A 168 -19.96 2.96 8.25
N ASN A 169 -20.30 3.61 7.16
CA ASN A 169 -21.48 4.48 7.06
C ASN A 169 -22.76 3.71 6.74
N MET A 170 -22.68 2.43 6.37
CA MET A 170 -23.83 1.60 6.02
C MET A 170 -24.92 1.64 7.09
N ARG A 171 -24.56 1.47 8.37
CA ARG A 171 -25.53 1.50 9.48
C ARG A 171 -26.23 2.84 9.63
N TYR A 172 -25.49 3.93 9.39
CA TYR A 172 -26.05 5.28 9.45
C TYR A 172 -27.04 5.50 8.32
N GLU A 173 -26.69 5.14 7.08
CA GLU A 173 -27.58 5.28 5.94
C GLU A 173 -28.80 4.36 6.02
N LEU A 174 -28.64 3.12 6.50
CA LEU A 174 -29.78 2.24 6.80
C LEU A 174 -30.75 2.91 7.81
N THR A 175 -30.22 3.43 8.92
CA THR A 175 -31.07 4.10 9.93
C THR A 175 -31.78 5.33 9.36
N LYS A 176 -31.07 6.12 8.54
CA LYS A 176 -31.59 7.34 7.91
C LYS A 176 -32.66 7.04 6.86
N GLN A 177 -32.56 5.91 6.19
CA GLN A 177 -33.46 5.47 5.13
C GLN A 177 -34.54 4.48 5.62
N GLY A 178 -34.92 4.57 6.89
CA GLY A 178 -36.10 3.87 7.40
C GLY A 178 -35.88 2.44 7.89
N PHE A 179 -34.66 2.03 8.22
CA PHE A 179 -34.40 0.72 8.82
C PHE A 179 -34.10 0.81 10.32
N THR A 180 -34.64 -0.11 11.11
CA THR A 180 -34.38 -0.24 12.54
C THR A 180 -33.95 -1.65 12.91
N TYR A 181 -33.29 -1.80 14.06
CA TYR A 181 -32.91 -3.09 14.61
C TYR A 181 -33.89 -3.51 15.69
N LEU A 182 -34.42 -4.72 15.61
CA LEU A 182 -35.20 -5.38 16.64
C LEU A 182 -34.30 -6.35 17.38
N ALA A 183 -34.06 -6.10 18.67
CA ALA A 183 -33.15 -6.91 19.46
C ALA A 183 -33.72 -8.29 19.78
N CYS A 184 -32.86 -9.32 19.73
CA CYS A 184 -33.17 -10.64 20.27
C CYS A 184 -32.78 -10.66 21.76
N PRO A 185 -33.69 -10.99 22.68
CA PRO A 185 -33.34 -11.12 24.09
C PRO A 185 -32.28 -12.20 24.32
N SER A 186 -31.37 -11.99 25.27
CA SER A 186 -30.27 -12.92 25.57
C SER A 186 -30.73 -14.29 26.12
N SER A 187 -31.96 -14.37 26.63
CA SER A 187 -32.54 -15.60 27.15
C SER A 187 -33.11 -16.53 26.07
N VAL A 188 -33.24 -16.06 24.82
CA VAL A 188 -33.86 -16.82 23.73
C VAL A 188 -32.90 -17.91 23.24
N SER A 189 -33.37 -19.15 23.17
CA SER A 189 -32.61 -20.26 22.60
C SER A 189 -32.60 -20.23 21.05
N PRO A 190 -31.64 -20.89 20.38
CA PRO A 190 -31.58 -20.90 18.92
C PRO A 190 -32.86 -21.40 18.24
N SER A 191 -33.51 -22.43 18.80
CA SER A 191 -34.78 -22.97 18.28
C SER A 191 -35.95 -21.99 18.44
N GLU A 192 -35.99 -21.24 19.54
CA GLU A 192 -37.00 -20.21 19.76
C GLU A 192 -36.76 -19.01 18.83
N ARG A 193 -35.50 -18.60 18.65
CA ARG A 193 -35.10 -17.55 17.69
C ARG A 193 -35.54 -17.89 16.28
N GLU A 194 -35.32 -19.14 15.83
CA GLU A 194 -35.76 -19.62 14.52
C GLU A 194 -37.29 -19.60 14.39
N ALA A 195 -38.03 -20.00 15.44
CA ALA A 195 -39.48 -19.92 15.46
C ALA A 195 -40.00 -18.47 15.40
N ILE A 196 -39.35 -17.54 16.10
CA ILE A 196 -39.66 -16.11 16.05
C ILE A 196 -39.37 -15.54 14.64
N ASP A 197 -38.21 -15.85 14.05
CA ASP A 197 -37.87 -15.40 12.69
C ASP A 197 -38.91 -15.87 11.67
N LYS A 198 -39.32 -17.14 11.74
CA LYS A 198 -40.38 -17.68 10.89
C LYS A 198 -41.71 -16.95 11.10
N ALA A 199 -42.11 -16.74 12.36
CA ALA A 199 -43.35 -16.04 12.68
C ALA A 199 -43.34 -14.59 12.18
N LEU A 200 -42.23 -13.86 12.36
CA LEU A 200 -42.07 -12.50 11.89
C LEU A 200 -42.19 -12.39 10.36
N ARG A 201 -41.72 -13.39 9.60
CA ARG A 201 -41.75 -13.38 8.14
C ARG A 201 -43.06 -13.87 7.54
N GLU A 202 -43.68 -14.88 8.14
CA GLU A 202 -44.76 -15.64 7.49
C GLU A 202 -46.15 -15.34 8.08
N SER A 203 -46.24 -14.87 9.32
CA SER A 203 -47.54 -14.75 10.00
C SER A 203 -48.38 -13.55 9.56
N GLY A 204 -47.75 -12.52 9.00
CA GLY A 204 -48.39 -11.23 8.70
C GLY A 204 -48.84 -10.43 9.92
N LYS A 205 -48.48 -10.86 11.14
CA LYS A 205 -48.85 -10.18 12.39
C LYS A 205 -47.88 -9.03 12.72
N PRO A 206 -48.33 -7.98 13.44
CA PRO A 206 -47.45 -6.96 13.99
C PRO A 206 -46.36 -7.56 14.89
N VAL A 207 -45.17 -6.96 14.88
CA VAL A 207 -43.99 -7.40 15.68
C VAL A 207 -44.32 -7.61 17.16
N ALA A 208 -45.09 -6.71 17.76
CA ALA A 208 -45.47 -6.80 19.17
C ALA A 208 -46.35 -8.02 19.47
N GLU A 209 -47.24 -8.39 18.55
CA GLU A 209 -48.09 -9.58 18.70
C GLU A 209 -47.24 -10.85 18.60
N VAL A 210 -46.34 -10.92 17.62
CA VAL A 210 -45.41 -12.06 17.48
C VAL A 210 -44.58 -12.23 18.75
N PHE A 211 -43.97 -11.17 19.28
CA PHE A 211 -43.17 -11.27 20.51
C PHE A 211 -44.00 -11.68 21.72
N SER A 212 -45.24 -11.21 21.82
CA SER A 212 -46.14 -11.58 22.91
C SER A 212 -46.48 -13.08 22.95
N GLU A 213 -46.53 -13.74 21.79
CA GLU A 213 -46.75 -15.20 21.70
C GLU A 213 -45.62 -16.00 22.34
N PHE A 214 -44.41 -15.42 22.37
CA PHE A 214 -43.24 -15.99 23.03
C PHE A 214 -43.00 -15.40 24.45
N SER A 215 -43.97 -14.64 24.99
CA SER A 215 -43.86 -13.95 26.28
C SER A 215 -42.68 -12.96 26.35
N LEU A 216 -42.37 -12.32 25.22
CA LEU A 216 -41.30 -11.34 25.07
C LEU A 216 -41.86 -9.93 24.80
N THR A 217 -41.05 -8.92 25.12
CA THR A 217 -41.33 -7.52 24.73
C THR A 217 -40.35 -7.12 23.64
N PRO A 218 -40.81 -6.57 22.50
CA PRO A 218 -39.91 -6.14 21.45
C PRO A 218 -39.13 -4.91 21.89
N GLU A 219 -37.82 -4.92 21.63
CA GLU A 219 -36.93 -3.79 21.86
C GLU A 219 -36.36 -3.32 20.53
N VAL A 220 -36.57 -2.05 20.21
CA VAL A 220 -36.10 -1.45 18.95
C VAL A 220 -34.94 -0.52 19.24
N ALA A 221 -33.81 -0.77 18.57
CA ALA A 221 -32.61 0.03 18.63
C ALA A 221 -32.25 0.61 17.25
N GLN A 222 -31.40 1.64 17.26
CA GLN A 222 -30.82 2.17 16.02
C GLN A 222 -29.67 1.28 15.56
N ILE A 223 -29.67 0.90 14.28
CA ILE A 223 -28.63 0.07 13.69
C ILE A 223 -27.26 0.74 13.88
N SER A 224 -27.19 2.07 13.76
CA SER A 224 -25.96 2.86 13.93
C SER A 224 -25.33 2.81 15.33
N LYS A 225 -26.00 2.25 16.34
CA LYS A 225 -25.53 2.19 17.73
C LYS A 225 -25.23 0.77 18.23
N LEU A 226 -25.32 -0.23 17.37
CA LEU A 226 -25.07 -1.62 17.74
C LEU A 226 -23.59 -1.88 18.04
N GLY A 227 -23.31 -2.64 19.09
CA GLY A 227 -22.00 -3.23 19.36
C GLY A 227 -21.93 -4.67 18.85
N PHE A 228 -20.75 -5.11 18.43
CA PHE A 228 -20.52 -6.44 17.84
C PHE A 228 -19.44 -7.21 18.57
N TYR A 229 -19.65 -8.51 18.74
CA TYR A 229 -18.66 -9.46 19.23
C TYR A 229 -18.67 -10.72 18.37
N MET A 230 -17.47 -11.18 18.00
CA MET A 230 -17.27 -12.42 17.23
C MET A 230 -17.10 -13.55 18.24
N ASP A 231 -18.20 -14.21 18.54
CA ASP A 231 -18.33 -15.20 19.61
C ASP A 231 -17.90 -16.61 19.16
N ASP A 232 -16.62 -16.73 18.76
CA ASP A 232 -16.04 -18.01 18.32
C ASP A 232 -15.98 -19.08 19.42
N ARG A 233 -16.14 -18.68 20.68
CA ARG A 233 -16.16 -19.57 21.85
C ARG A 233 -17.55 -19.81 22.43
N GLN A 234 -18.60 -19.20 21.88
CA GLN A 234 -19.97 -19.29 22.37
C GLN A 234 -20.11 -18.88 23.85
N GLU A 235 -19.40 -17.82 24.23
CA GLU A 235 -19.40 -17.24 25.59
C GLU A 235 -20.70 -16.50 25.88
N TYR A 236 -21.34 -15.92 24.87
CA TYR A 236 -22.55 -15.10 24.98
C TYR A 236 -23.75 -15.70 24.26
N THR A 237 -23.52 -16.39 23.14
CA THR A 237 -24.57 -16.91 22.28
C THR A 237 -24.26 -18.32 21.79
N LYS A 238 -25.30 -19.11 21.53
CA LYS A 238 -25.22 -20.46 20.94
C LYS A 238 -25.51 -20.46 19.44
N GLU A 239 -25.62 -19.29 18.82
CA GLU A 239 -25.91 -19.15 17.39
C GLU A 239 -24.75 -19.67 16.52
N SER A 240 -25.09 -20.38 15.45
CA SER A 240 -24.11 -20.95 14.52
C SER A 240 -23.36 -19.90 13.69
N ASN A 241 -23.93 -18.70 13.58
CA ASN A 241 -23.31 -17.59 12.85
C ASN A 241 -22.15 -16.93 13.61
N GLY A 242 -21.97 -17.25 14.90
CA GLY A 242 -20.90 -16.73 15.74
C GLY A 242 -20.94 -15.22 16.01
N LEU A 243 -22.09 -14.57 15.82
CA LEU A 243 -22.28 -13.13 16.03
C LEU A 243 -23.09 -12.88 17.30
N ALA A 244 -22.54 -12.03 18.17
CA ALA A 244 -23.26 -11.51 19.33
C ALA A 244 -23.36 -9.98 19.26
N ILE A 245 -24.54 -9.45 19.59
CA ILE A 245 -24.89 -8.04 19.40
C ILE A 245 -25.26 -7.41 20.75
N SER A 246 -24.81 -6.19 20.99
CA SER A 246 -25.26 -5.37 22.12
C SER A 246 -26.00 -4.12 21.64
N THR A 247 -26.97 -3.68 22.43
CA THR A 247 -27.71 -2.43 22.24
C THR A 247 -27.31 -1.43 23.32
N PRO A 248 -27.45 -0.11 23.11
CA PRO A 248 -27.19 0.90 24.14
C PRO A 248 -27.94 0.67 25.46
N GLU A 249 -29.10 0.02 25.39
CA GLU A 249 -29.99 -0.27 26.51
C GLU A 249 -29.57 -1.53 27.30
N HIS A 250 -28.74 -2.41 26.72
CA HIS A 250 -28.26 -3.64 27.34
C HIS A 250 -26.75 -3.84 27.13
N GLU A 251 -25.97 -3.72 28.22
CA GLU A 251 -24.50 -3.89 28.17
C GLU A 251 -24.05 -5.34 27.85
N ASN A 252 -24.93 -6.34 28.03
CA ASN A 252 -24.62 -7.74 27.74
C ASN A 252 -24.89 -8.08 26.27
N PHE A 253 -23.97 -8.80 25.63
CA PHE A 253 -24.15 -9.32 24.27
C PHE A 253 -25.26 -10.39 24.23
N ALA A 254 -26.08 -10.35 23.17
CA ALA A 254 -27.20 -11.24 22.92
C ALA A 254 -27.12 -11.82 21.49
N PRO A 255 -27.93 -12.85 21.15
CA PRO A 255 -28.04 -13.34 19.78
C PRO A 255 -28.38 -12.23 18.77
N LEU A 256 -27.99 -12.40 17.51
CA LEU A 256 -28.35 -11.48 16.44
C LEU A 256 -29.88 -11.37 16.30
N GLY A 257 -30.39 -10.15 16.31
CA GLY A 257 -31.80 -9.83 16.12
C GLY A 257 -32.18 -9.72 14.65
N TRP A 258 -33.09 -8.80 14.36
CA TRP A 258 -33.66 -8.59 13.03
C TRP A 258 -33.53 -7.14 12.59
N ILE A 259 -33.39 -6.90 11.29
CA ILE A 259 -33.53 -5.55 10.71
C ILE A 259 -34.91 -5.44 10.06
N ILE A 260 -35.61 -4.36 10.38
CA ILE A 260 -37.00 -4.10 9.92
C ILE A 260 -37.04 -2.79 9.15
N HIS A 261 -37.75 -2.77 8.03
CA HIS A 261 -38.08 -1.54 7.33
C HIS A 261 -39.33 -0.91 7.97
N THR A 262 -39.20 0.29 8.53
CA THR A 262 -40.22 0.90 9.40
C THR A 262 -41.52 1.22 8.68
N GLU A 263 -41.46 1.56 7.39
CA GLU A 263 -42.64 1.91 6.61
C GLU A 263 -43.45 0.66 6.21
N THR A 264 -42.79 -0.43 5.82
CA THR A 264 -43.47 -1.65 5.37
C THR A 264 -43.70 -2.67 6.49
N GLY A 265 -42.96 -2.56 7.60
CA GLY A 265 -42.95 -3.55 8.68
C GLY A 265 -42.26 -4.87 8.31
N GLU A 266 -41.70 -4.98 7.10
CA GLU A 266 -41.06 -6.20 6.63
C GLU A 266 -39.70 -6.43 7.28
N VAL A 267 -39.42 -7.70 7.58
CA VAL A 267 -38.17 -8.15 8.17
C VAL A 267 -37.19 -8.61 7.10
N LEU A 268 -35.99 -8.03 7.09
CA LEU A 268 -34.92 -8.42 6.16
C LEU A 268 -34.53 -9.90 6.35
N PRO A 269 -34.12 -10.62 5.31
CA PRO A 269 -33.54 -11.94 5.43
C PRO A 269 -32.37 -11.99 6.40
N GLN A 270 -32.28 -13.07 7.18
CA GLN A 270 -31.21 -13.24 8.17
C GLN A 270 -29.84 -13.17 7.51
N GLU A 271 -29.67 -13.77 6.34
CA GLU A 271 -28.38 -13.74 5.65
C GLU A 271 -27.98 -12.30 5.24
N ILE A 272 -28.95 -11.46 4.85
CA ILE A 272 -28.71 -10.04 4.56
C ILE A 272 -28.39 -9.28 5.85
N THR A 273 -29.09 -9.56 6.94
CA THR A 273 -28.79 -8.95 8.26
C THR A 273 -27.39 -9.33 8.74
N GLU A 274 -27.01 -10.59 8.66
CA GLU A 274 -25.67 -11.05 9.01
C GLU A 274 -24.59 -10.39 8.15
N ASP A 275 -24.78 -10.30 6.84
CA ASP A 275 -23.81 -9.68 5.94
C ASP A 275 -23.66 -8.18 6.20
N ILE A 276 -24.74 -7.46 6.54
CA ILE A 276 -24.67 -6.05 7.00
C ILE A 276 -23.78 -5.93 8.24
N ILE A 277 -23.96 -6.82 9.23
CA ILE A 277 -23.14 -6.82 10.45
C ILE A 277 -21.68 -7.14 10.12
N ARG A 278 -21.42 -8.19 9.34
CA ARG A 278 -20.06 -8.61 8.97
C ARG A 278 -19.32 -7.53 8.17
N VAL A 279 -19.94 -6.96 7.14
CA VAL A 279 -19.34 -5.87 6.35
C VAL A 279 -19.01 -4.68 7.23
N THR A 280 -19.93 -4.30 8.13
CA THR A 280 -19.68 -3.21 9.08
C THR A 280 -18.50 -3.53 10.00
N ALA A 281 -18.50 -4.70 10.65
CA ALA A 281 -17.47 -5.10 11.60
C ALA A 281 -16.08 -5.23 10.94
N ILE A 282 -16.00 -5.74 9.71
CA ILE A 282 -14.76 -5.75 8.92
C ILE A 282 -14.31 -4.31 8.64
N SER A 283 -15.25 -3.42 8.31
CA SER A 283 -14.97 -2.03 7.99
C SER A 283 -14.60 -1.17 9.21
N GLU A 284 -14.90 -1.61 10.43
CA GLU A 284 -14.40 -0.96 11.64
C GLU A 284 -12.88 -1.13 11.79
N GLY A 285 -12.33 -2.24 11.26
CA GLY A 285 -10.90 -2.56 11.21
C GLY A 285 -10.51 -3.68 12.19
N GLY A 286 -9.20 -3.99 12.24
CA GLY A 286 -8.62 -4.91 13.22
C GLY A 286 -8.92 -6.38 12.94
N PHE A 287 -9.29 -6.75 11.71
CA PHE A 287 -9.55 -8.13 11.31
C PHE A 287 -8.32 -9.02 11.49
N TYR A 288 -7.14 -8.53 11.09
CA TYR A 288 -5.89 -9.31 11.18
C TYR A 288 -5.40 -9.46 12.63
N GLU A 289 -5.84 -8.60 13.54
CA GLU A 289 -5.60 -8.72 14.99
C GLU A 289 -6.51 -9.79 15.65
N LYS A 290 -7.59 -10.20 14.97
CA LYS A 290 -8.53 -11.20 15.48
C LYS A 290 -7.99 -12.62 15.31
N ARG A 291 -8.48 -13.53 16.15
CA ARG A 291 -8.15 -14.96 16.06
C ARG A 291 -8.63 -15.55 14.72
N PRO A 292 -7.96 -16.57 14.16
CA PRO A 292 -8.39 -17.20 12.92
C PRO A 292 -9.85 -17.68 12.93
N ALA A 293 -10.39 -18.12 14.07
CA ALA A 293 -11.79 -18.51 14.19
C ALA A 293 -12.76 -17.30 14.05
N GLN A 294 -12.40 -16.15 14.63
CA GLN A 294 -13.16 -14.91 14.51
C GLN A 294 -13.08 -14.32 13.09
N GLN A 295 -11.93 -14.46 12.43
CA GLN A 295 -11.78 -14.11 11.03
C GLN A 295 -12.72 -14.92 10.13
N LYS A 296 -12.84 -16.24 10.37
CA LYS A 296 -13.79 -17.10 9.65
C LYS A 296 -15.25 -16.69 9.83
N ILE A 297 -15.63 -16.23 11.02
CA ILE A 297 -16.99 -15.70 11.29
C ILE A 297 -17.28 -14.48 10.41
N LEU A 298 -16.31 -13.57 10.29
CA LEU A 298 -16.45 -12.36 9.47
C LEU A 298 -16.42 -12.64 7.97
N GLN A 299 -15.70 -13.68 7.53
CA GLN A 299 -15.59 -14.08 6.12
C GLN A 299 -16.66 -15.10 5.67
N ALA A 300 -17.70 -15.33 6.48
CA ALA A 300 -18.79 -16.25 6.13
C ALA A 300 -19.82 -15.61 5.17
N GLY A 301 -20.75 -16.43 4.66
CA GLY A 301 -21.82 -15.94 3.77
C GLY A 301 -21.30 -15.46 2.41
N ASN A 302 -21.76 -14.30 1.96
CA ASN A 302 -21.33 -13.72 0.68
C ASN A 302 -19.91 -13.12 0.72
N LEU A 303 -19.23 -13.17 1.88
CA LEU A 303 -17.85 -12.72 2.06
C LEU A 303 -16.82 -13.86 1.86
N VAL A 304 -17.27 -15.09 1.59
CA VAL A 304 -16.36 -16.23 1.38
C VAL A 304 -15.52 -16.02 0.11
N ASN A 305 -14.20 -16.19 0.24
CA ASN A 305 -13.28 -16.15 -0.89
C ASN A 305 -13.33 -17.47 -1.70
N SER A 306 -14.22 -17.56 -2.68
CA SER A 306 -14.45 -18.80 -3.44
C SER A 306 -13.44 -19.06 -4.56
N SER A 307 -12.75 -18.03 -5.09
CA SER A 307 -11.98 -18.17 -6.33
C SER A 307 -10.45 -18.07 -6.17
N GLY A 308 -9.94 -17.65 -5.00
CA GLY A 308 -8.53 -17.30 -4.83
C GLY A 308 -8.08 -16.06 -5.63
N LEU A 309 -8.83 -15.68 -6.67
CA LEU A 309 -8.70 -14.50 -7.53
C LEU A 309 -9.45 -13.26 -6.97
N GLY A 310 -10.20 -13.42 -5.87
CA GLY A 310 -10.96 -12.36 -5.21
C GLY A 310 -10.13 -11.20 -4.61
N LEU A 311 -8.81 -11.23 -4.74
CA LEU A 311 -7.88 -10.18 -4.30
C LEU A 311 -7.27 -9.37 -5.46
N PHE A 312 -7.59 -9.69 -6.71
CA PHE A 312 -6.93 -9.13 -7.90
C PHE A 312 -7.82 -8.11 -8.62
N ILE A 313 -9.10 -8.46 -8.72
CA ILE A 313 -10.06 -7.77 -9.59
C ILE A 313 -11.39 -7.52 -8.88
N GLN A 314 -11.63 -8.13 -7.72
CA GLN A 314 -12.87 -8.00 -6.96
C GLN A 314 -12.56 -7.57 -5.53
N ASN A 315 -13.55 -6.99 -4.85
CA ASN A 315 -13.47 -6.71 -3.41
C ASN A 315 -14.58 -7.53 -2.74
N GLN A 316 -14.23 -8.38 -1.78
CA GLN A 316 -15.17 -9.30 -1.13
C GLN A 316 -16.27 -8.55 -0.37
N ALA A 317 -15.89 -7.51 0.38
CA ALA A 317 -16.87 -6.66 1.05
C ALA A 317 -17.79 -6.00 0.03
N PHE A 318 -17.27 -5.56 -1.12
CA PHE A 318 -18.09 -4.98 -2.18
C PHE A 318 -19.06 -5.97 -2.80
N ASN A 319 -18.65 -7.21 -3.05
CA ASN A 319 -19.55 -8.24 -3.57
C ASN A 319 -20.72 -8.49 -2.61
N ALA A 320 -20.44 -8.55 -1.30
CA ALA A 320 -21.49 -8.65 -0.28
C ALA A 320 -22.36 -7.38 -0.22
N MET A 321 -21.75 -6.19 -0.24
CA MET A 321 -22.47 -4.91 -0.29
C MET A 321 -23.40 -4.81 -1.50
N TYR A 322 -22.96 -5.30 -2.66
CA TYR A 322 -23.76 -5.27 -3.88
C TYR A 322 -25.01 -6.15 -3.74
N VAL A 323 -24.88 -7.36 -3.19
CA VAL A 323 -26.02 -8.24 -2.89
C VAL A 323 -26.97 -7.59 -1.88
N ILE A 324 -26.43 -6.95 -0.83
CA ILE A 324 -27.23 -6.20 0.15
C ILE A 324 -28.00 -5.08 -0.55
N PHE A 325 -27.33 -4.20 -1.31
CA PHE A 325 -27.96 -3.02 -1.90
C PHE A 325 -28.95 -3.35 -3.02
N ASP A 326 -28.70 -4.41 -3.78
CA ASP A 326 -29.65 -4.97 -4.74
C ASP A 326 -30.93 -5.44 -4.05
N TYR A 327 -30.80 -6.20 -2.94
CA TYR A 327 -31.96 -6.61 -2.15
C TYR A 327 -32.73 -5.42 -1.59
N LEU A 328 -32.02 -4.40 -1.07
CA LEU A 328 -32.61 -3.22 -0.48
C LEU A 328 -33.29 -2.28 -1.50
N GLN A 329 -33.08 -2.46 -2.82
CA GLN A 329 -33.81 -1.70 -3.85
C GLN A 329 -35.34 -1.89 -3.72
N LYS A 330 -35.81 -3.03 -3.17
CA LYS A 330 -37.23 -3.27 -2.87
C LYS A 330 -37.85 -2.20 -1.97
N TYR A 331 -37.02 -1.53 -1.17
CA TYR A 331 -37.40 -0.49 -0.20
C TYR A 331 -36.97 0.91 -0.64
N ASN A 332 -36.68 1.12 -1.93
CA ASN A 332 -36.17 2.38 -2.48
C ASN A 332 -34.86 2.88 -1.83
N PHE A 333 -34.04 1.97 -1.30
CA PHE A 333 -32.76 2.33 -0.69
C PHE A 333 -31.80 2.94 -1.73
N ASP A 334 -31.22 4.10 -1.41
CA ASP A 334 -30.24 4.79 -2.22
C ASP A 334 -28.82 4.61 -1.64
N PRO A 335 -27.93 3.84 -2.29
CA PRO A 335 -26.57 3.63 -1.82
C PRO A 335 -25.60 4.77 -2.19
N ARG A 336 -25.96 5.72 -3.07
CA ARG A 336 -25.06 6.78 -3.56
C ARG A 336 -24.44 7.66 -2.44
N PRO A 337 -25.15 8.01 -1.35
CA PRO A 337 -24.58 8.80 -0.26
C PRO A 337 -23.37 8.13 0.43
N LEU A 338 -23.27 6.80 0.40
CA LEU A 338 -22.19 6.04 1.06
C LEU A 338 -20.80 6.38 0.51
N LEU A 339 -20.71 6.73 -0.78
CA LEU A 339 -19.46 7.10 -1.44
C LEU A 339 -19.31 8.61 -1.68
N SER A 340 -20.40 9.34 -1.92
CA SER A 340 -20.33 10.73 -2.39
C SER A 340 -19.49 11.64 -1.49
N THR A 341 -19.79 11.66 -0.19
CA THR A 341 -19.05 12.45 0.79
C THR A 341 -17.61 11.96 0.95
N SER A 342 -17.41 10.63 0.94
CA SER A 342 -16.09 10.04 1.11
C SER A 342 -15.14 10.36 -0.04
N LEU A 343 -15.64 10.39 -1.28
CA LEU A 343 -14.87 10.76 -2.47
C LEU A 343 -14.45 12.24 -2.43
N ALA A 344 -15.38 13.14 -2.05
CA ALA A 344 -15.07 14.55 -1.88
C ALA A 344 -14.00 14.76 -0.81
N VAL A 345 -14.15 14.10 0.34
CA VAL A 345 -13.17 14.16 1.44
C VAL A 345 -11.81 13.59 1.00
N ALA A 346 -11.78 12.51 0.21
CA ALA A 346 -10.53 11.95 -0.31
C ALA A 346 -9.82 12.94 -1.22
N TYR A 347 -10.54 13.59 -2.15
CA TYR A 347 -9.97 14.66 -2.98
C TYR A 347 -9.42 15.81 -2.13
N SER A 348 -10.22 16.38 -1.22
CA SER A 348 -9.75 17.48 -0.36
C SER A 348 -8.55 17.10 0.49
N ARG A 349 -8.50 15.86 1.01
CA ARG A 349 -7.35 15.34 1.76
C ARG A 349 -6.11 15.17 0.88
N MET A 350 -6.28 14.70 -0.36
CA MET A 350 -5.20 14.59 -1.34
C MET A 350 -4.58 15.95 -1.63
N GLN A 351 -5.41 16.95 -1.97
CA GLN A 351 -4.96 18.31 -2.25
C GLN A 351 -4.28 18.94 -1.03
N LYS A 352 -4.86 18.74 0.17
CA LYS A 352 -4.24 19.21 1.42
C LYS A 352 -2.90 18.52 1.69
N ALA A 353 -2.78 17.21 1.47
CA ALA A 353 -1.53 16.49 1.67
C ALA A 353 -0.43 16.99 0.74
N ILE A 354 -0.76 17.25 -0.53
CA ILE A 354 0.16 17.84 -1.52
C ILE A 354 0.54 19.28 -1.13
N GLN A 355 -0.41 20.08 -0.68
CA GLN A 355 -0.15 21.45 -0.26
C GLN A 355 0.73 21.50 0.99
N ASP A 356 0.45 20.65 1.97
CA ASP A 356 1.19 20.57 3.22
C ASP A 356 2.60 20.03 2.95
N ASP A 357 2.75 18.97 2.16
CA ASP A 357 4.03 18.35 1.84
C ASP A 357 4.17 18.10 0.34
N PRO A 358 4.63 19.11 -0.43
CA PRO A 358 4.76 19.01 -1.89
C PRO A 358 5.63 17.84 -2.35
N SER A 359 6.54 17.36 -1.51
CA SER A 359 7.43 16.24 -1.82
C SER A 359 6.69 14.93 -2.10
N CYS A 360 5.43 14.78 -1.65
CA CYS A 360 4.64 13.60 -1.97
C CYS A 360 4.35 13.45 -3.47
N VAL A 361 4.38 14.55 -4.24
CA VAL A 361 4.31 14.51 -5.70
C VAL A 361 5.56 13.85 -6.26
N ASP A 362 6.74 14.23 -5.78
CA ASP A 362 7.99 13.58 -6.19
C ASP A 362 8.08 12.13 -5.68
N ASP A 363 7.58 11.81 -4.48
CA ASP A 363 7.47 10.43 -4.01
C ASP A 363 6.66 9.57 -5.00
N PHE A 364 5.49 10.07 -5.42
CA PHE A 364 4.64 9.42 -6.42
C PHE A 364 5.32 9.25 -7.79
N LEU A 365 5.97 10.30 -8.29
CA LEU A 365 6.65 10.28 -9.59
C LEU A 365 7.92 9.42 -9.58
N VAL A 366 8.68 9.41 -8.48
CA VAL A 366 9.81 8.50 -8.28
C VAL A 366 9.33 7.05 -8.22
N GLY A 367 8.23 6.78 -7.51
CA GLY A 367 7.60 5.46 -7.50
C GLY A 367 7.23 4.97 -8.90
N ALA A 368 6.69 5.85 -9.74
CA ALA A 368 6.39 5.55 -11.14
C ALA A 368 7.63 5.16 -11.95
N LEU A 369 8.74 5.87 -11.75
CA LEU A 369 10.02 5.52 -12.38
C LEU A 369 10.54 4.17 -11.87
N GLN A 370 10.49 3.92 -10.57
CA GLN A 370 10.97 2.67 -10.00
C GLN A 370 10.15 1.46 -10.47
N ASP A 371 8.83 1.59 -10.60
CA ASP A 371 7.96 0.56 -11.17
C ASP A 371 8.42 0.16 -12.58
N GLU A 372 8.99 1.08 -13.36
CA GLU A 372 9.61 0.79 -14.65
C GLU A 372 11.00 0.15 -14.51
N MET A 373 11.82 0.66 -13.59
CA MET A 373 13.21 0.25 -13.39
C MET A 373 13.34 -1.21 -12.96
N VAL A 374 12.41 -1.71 -12.14
CA VAL A 374 12.44 -3.09 -11.62
C VAL A 374 11.98 -4.14 -12.64
N GLN A 375 11.52 -3.75 -13.82
CA GLN A 375 10.93 -4.70 -14.77
C GLN A 375 11.91 -5.75 -15.28
N SER A 376 13.20 -5.43 -15.36
CA SER A 376 14.25 -6.42 -15.67
C SER A 376 14.28 -7.57 -14.65
N LEU A 377 14.00 -7.30 -13.36
CA LEU A 377 13.88 -8.33 -12.33
C LEU A 377 12.65 -9.23 -12.54
N ARG A 378 11.54 -8.65 -13.00
CA ARG A 378 10.29 -9.38 -13.25
C ARG A 378 10.40 -10.30 -14.46
N VAL A 379 10.92 -9.80 -15.59
CA VAL A 379 11.03 -10.57 -16.84
C VAL A 379 12.05 -11.72 -16.74
N SER A 380 13.06 -11.57 -15.88
CA SER A 380 14.05 -12.62 -15.59
C SER A 380 13.55 -13.64 -14.56
N GLN A 381 12.52 -13.33 -13.78
CA GLN A 381 11.99 -14.19 -12.70
C GLN A 381 11.75 -15.65 -13.12
N PRO A 382 11.17 -15.98 -14.30
CA PRO A 382 10.92 -17.37 -14.68
C PRO A 382 12.19 -18.23 -14.82
N ARG A 383 13.37 -17.58 -14.93
CA ARG A 383 14.69 -18.20 -15.08
C ARG A 383 15.55 -18.04 -13.83
N SER A 384 14.99 -17.47 -12.77
CA SER A 384 15.69 -17.10 -11.55
C SER A 384 15.48 -18.14 -10.45
N THR A 385 16.43 -18.19 -9.50
CA THR A 385 16.30 -18.95 -8.25
C THR A 385 15.71 -18.12 -7.11
N ARG A 386 15.42 -16.84 -7.35
CA ARG A 386 14.73 -15.95 -6.42
C ARG A 386 13.36 -16.51 -6.06
N THR A 387 12.89 -16.21 -4.85
CA THR A 387 11.57 -16.65 -4.39
C THR A 387 10.48 -16.17 -5.35
N VAL A 388 9.49 -17.00 -5.67
CA VAL A 388 8.42 -16.60 -6.60
C VAL A 388 7.51 -15.60 -5.89
N LEU A 389 7.28 -14.44 -6.52
CA LEU A 389 6.28 -13.48 -6.03
C LEU A 389 4.87 -14.08 -6.10
N PRO A 390 3.98 -13.76 -5.14
CA PRO A 390 2.56 -14.04 -5.27
C PRO A 390 2.03 -13.54 -6.62
N ILE A 391 1.15 -14.32 -7.27
CA ILE A 391 0.59 -13.99 -8.60
C ILE A 391 0.01 -12.56 -8.65
N ARG A 392 -0.50 -12.03 -7.53
CA ARG A 392 -1.05 -10.67 -7.45
C ARG A 392 -0.02 -9.55 -7.68
N PHE A 393 1.26 -9.84 -7.49
CA PHE A 393 2.37 -8.92 -7.68
C PHE A 393 3.11 -9.14 -8.99
N THR A 394 2.51 -9.79 -9.99
CA THR A 394 3.14 -10.09 -11.29
C THR A 394 2.58 -9.31 -12.48
N ASN A 395 1.73 -8.30 -12.22
CA ASN A 395 1.20 -7.38 -13.24
C ASN A 395 2.32 -6.85 -14.15
N ASN A 396 2.02 -6.66 -15.44
CA ASN A 396 2.98 -6.03 -16.34
C ASN A 396 3.08 -4.52 -16.09
N PHE A 397 4.16 -3.93 -16.58
CA PHE A 397 4.42 -2.50 -16.42
C PHE A 397 3.33 -1.63 -17.04
N ALA A 398 2.78 -2.04 -18.19
CA ALA A 398 1.72 -1.28 -18.86
C ALA A 398 0.48 -1.10 -17.96
N VAL A 399 0.12 -2.12 -17.16
CA VAL A 399 -0.98 -2.05 -16.19
C VAL A 399 -0.63 -1.14 -15.02
N THR A 400 0.55 -1.30 -14.41
CA THR A 400 0.94 -0.48 -13.24
C THR A 400 1.08 0.99 -13.63
N TYR A 401 1.73 1.30 -14.75
CA TYR A 401 1.86 2.66 -15.25
C TYR A 401 0.52 3.29 -15.66
N ASN A 402 -0.38 2.50 -16.28
CA ASN A 402 -1.72 3.00 -16.59
C ASN A 402 -2.51 3.39 -15.33
N ASN A 403 -2.37 2.62 -14.25
CA ASN A 403 -2.98 2.95 -12.98
C ASN A 403 -2.42 4.22 -12.35
N LEU A 404 -1.09 4.44 -12.39
CA LEU A 404 -0.49 5.68 -11.87
C LEU A 404 -0.98 6.90 -12.66
N LYS A 405 -1.08 6.79 -13.99
CA LYS A 405 -1.74 7.83 -14.81
C LYS A 405 -3.19 8.06 -14.41
N ALA A 406 -3.94 6.98 -14.19
CA ALA A 406 -5.34 7.04 -13.77
C ALA A 406 -5.50 7.75 -12.42
N ILE A 407 -4.61 7.52 -11.45
CA ILE A 407 -4.64 8.21 -10.16
C ILE A 407 -4.38 9.71 -10.34
N ALA A 408 -3.30 10.06 -11.04
CA ALA A 408 -2.95 11.45 -11.29
C ALA A 408 -4.07 12.22 -12.03
N TYR A 409 -4.70 11.56 -13.01
CA TYR A 409 -5.83 12.11 -13.76
C TYR A 409 -7.12 12.19 -12.92
N ALA A 410 -7.45 11.15 -12.17
CA ALA A 410 -8.68 11.08 -11.39
C ALA A 410 -8.71 12.12 -10.26
N PHE A 411 -7.57 12.38 -9.61
CA PHE A 411 -7.47 13.32 -8.50
C PHE A 411 -6.95 14.71 -8.91
N ASP A 412 -6.75 14.96 -10.21
CA ASP A 412 -6.17 16.21 -10.74
C ASP A 412 -4.92 16.63 -9.95
N MET A 413 -3.99 15.69 -9.81
CA MET A 413 -2.75 15.92 -9.05
C MET A 413 -1.90 16.97 -9.77
N LYS A 414 -1.49 17.99 -9.02
CA LYS A 414 -0.72 19.14 -9.52
C LYS A 414 0.59 19.31 -8.76
N ASP A 415 1.56 19.90 -9.45
CA ASP A 415 2.82 20.33 -8.85
C ASP A 415 2.69 21.67 -8.10
N SER A 416 3.80 22.17 -7.55
CA SER A 416 3.81 23.43 -6.79
C SER A 416 3.51 24.68 -7.63
N ALA A 417 3.59 24.58 -8.96
CA ALA A 417 3.21 25.63 -9.90
C ALA A 417 1.74 25.52 -10.34
N GLY A 418 0.98 24.57 -9.77
CA GLY A 418 -0.41 24.31 -10.13
C GLY A 418 -0.57 23.59 -11.48
N GLN A 419 0.51 23.05 -12.04
CA GLN A 419 0.47 22.33 -13.30
C GLN A 419 0.17 20.85 -13.07
N PRO A 420 -0.74 20.22 -13.85
CA PRO A 420 -1.04 18.79 -13.70
C PRO A 420 0.20 17.90 -13.87
N ILE A 421 0.37 16.85 -13.08
CA ILE A 421 1.51 15.93 -13.27
C ILE A 421 1.26 14.87 -14.36
N PHE A 422 -0.01 14.69 -14.74
CA PHE A 422 -0.42 13.93 -15.91
C PHE A 422 -0.63 14.86 -17.11
N ARG A 423 -0.05 14.49 -18.26
CA ARG A 423 -0.18 15.21 -19.54
C ARG A 423 -0.86 14.30 -20.55
N ALA A 424 -2.06 14.67 -20.97
CA ALA A 424 -2.76 14.00 -22.07
C ALA A 424 -2.03 14.24 -23.39
N PHE A 425 -2.13 13.29 -24.33
CA PHE A 425 -1.69 13.53 -25.70
C PHE A 425 -2.75 14.31 -26.46
N ASP A 426 -2.34 15.38 -27.15
CA ASP A 426 -3.24 16.28 -27.87
C ASP A 426 -4.07 15.56 -28.94
N ASP A 427 -3.50 14.55 -29.61
CA ASP A 427 -4.10 13.84 -30.74
C ASP A 427 -4.93 12.60 -30.33
N SER A 428 -5.28 12.43 -29.05
CA SER A 428 -5.98 11.23 -28.58
C SER A 428 -7.05 11.51 -27.53
N VAL A 429 -8.11 10.68 -27.54
CA VAL A 429 -9.09 10.68 -26.45
C VAL A 429 -8.39 10.23 -25.18
N ILE A 430 -8.52 11.02 -24.11
CA ILE A 430 -7.82 10.78 -22.83
C ILE A 430 -8.14 9.39 -22.28
N ILE A 431 -9.41 8.98 -22.31
CA ILE A 431 -9.86 7.67 -21.82
C ILE A 431 -10.31 6.81 -22.98
N GLN A 432 -9.65 5.67 -23.18
CA GLN A 432 -9.94 4.75 -24.26
C GLN A 432 -10.16 3.33 -23.72
N ARG A 433 -11.26 2.68 -24.11
CA ARG A 433 -11.46 1.26 -23.78
C ARG A 433 -10.35 0.43 -24.40
N ASN A 434 -9.75 -0.45 -23.59
CA ASN A 434 -8.73 -1.39 -24.04
C ASN A 434 -9.29 -2.82 -23.95
N ARG A 435 -8.96 -3.66 -24.93
CA ARG A 435 -9.38 -5.07 -24.93
C ARG A 435 -8.47 -5.95 -24.08
N ASP A 436 -7.22 -5.53 -23.88
CA ASP A 436 -6.18 -6.28 -23.20
C ASP A 436 -6.07 -5.92 -21.70
N PHE A 437 -6.78 -4.86 -21.26
CA PHE A 437 -6.81 -4.42 -19.87
C PHE A 437 -8.23 -4.37 -19.33
N ILE A 438 -8.39 -4.70 -18.04
CA ILE A 438 -9.65 -4.55 -17.30
C ILE A 438 -10.00 -3.06 -17.13
N ASP A 439 -8.98 -2.22 -17.01
CA ASP A 439 -9.13 -0.77 -16.91
C ASP A 439 -9.09 -0.10 -18.29
N ALA A 440 -9.79 1.02 -18.39
CA ALA A 440 -9.62 1.91 -19.53
C ALA A 440 -8.17 2.42 -19.59
N LYS A 441 -7.64 2.53 -20.81
CA LYS A 441 -6.34 3.12 -21.08
C LYS A 441 -6.44 4.63 -20.91
N VAL A 442 -5.53 5.19 -20.12
CA VAL A 442 -5.35 6.62 -19.92
C VAL A 442 -4.24 7.09 -20.87
N ASN A 443 -4.62 7.76 -21.96
CA ASN A 443 -3.71 8.21 -23.01
C ASN A 443 -3.01 9.52 -22.59
N GLY A 444 -1.71 9.39 -22.37
CA GLY A 444 -0.85 10.46 -21.89
C GLY A 444 0.36 9.89 -21.16
N TYR A 445 1.10 10.77 -20.51
CA TYR A 445 2.30 10.44 -19.75
C TYR A 445 2.33 11.19 -18.41
N LEU A 446 3.06 10.64 -17.45
CA LEU A 446 3.44 11.34 -16.22
C LEU A 446 4.73 12.13 -16.46
N VAL A 447 4.80 13.35 -15.94
CA VAL A 447 6.04 14.14 -15.95
C VAL A 447 7.10 13.48 -15.05
N SER A 448 8.37 13.83 -15.27
CA SER A 448 9.46 13.39 -14.40
C SER A 448 9.44 14.13 -13.04
N PRO A 449 9.91 13.51 -11.95
CA PRO A 449 10.06 14.18 -10.66
C PRO A 449 11.04 15.35 -10.75
N SER A 450 10.92 16.29 -9.82
CA SER A 450 11.82 17.45 -9.73
C SER A 450 13.23 17.05 -9.27
N PHE A 451 13.32 15.98 -8.48
CA PHE A 451 14.54 15.53 -7.78
C PHE A 451 15.13 16.57 -6.81
N ASN A 452 14.32 17.48 -6.27
CA ASN A 452 14.81 18.53 -5.37
C ASN A 452 15.13 18.04 -3.94
N THR A 453 14.78 16.81 -3.59
CA THR A 453 15.12 16.18 -2.30
C THR A 453 16.11 15.04 -2.50
N GLY A 454 17.17 15.00 -1.69
CA GLY A 454 18.25 14.01 -1.85
C GLY A 454 17.79 12.56 -1.75
N SER A 455 16.75 12.28 -0.95
CA SER A 455 16.18 10.94 -0.82
C SER A 455 15.60 10.40 -2.14
N HIS A 456 15.06 11.27 -3.01
CA HIS A 456 14.54 10.87 -4.33
C HIS A 456 15.67 10.46 -5.27
N VAL A 457 16.78 11.21 -5.25
CA VAL A 457 18.01 10.87 -5.98
C VAL A 457 18.56 9.53 -5.50
N ALA A 458 18.68 9.38 -4.17
CA ALA A 458 19.20 8.17 -3.55
C ALA A 458 18.35 6.93 -3.89
N THR A 459 17.02 7.09 -3.90
CA THR A 459 16.04 6.04 -4.23
C THR A 459 16.23 5.52 -5.66
N VAL A 460 16.38 6.42 -6.64
CA VAL A 460 16.63 6.03 -8.04
C VAL A 460 17.98 5.35 -8.18
N LEU A 461 19.04 5.92 -7.60
CA LEU A 461 20.39 5.35 -7.68
C LEU A 461 20.48 3.97 -7.02
N SER A 462 19.86 3.78 -5.86
CA SER A 462 19.90 2.49 -5.17
C SER A 462 19.12 1.43 -5.93
N THR A 463 17.97 1.78 -6.52
CA THR A 463 17.19 0.91 -7.40
C THR A 463 18.01 0.50 -8.63
N ALA A 464 18.67 1.46 -9.29
CA ALA A 464 19.51 1.18 -10.46
C ALA A 464 20.67 0.24 -10.12
N MET A 465 21.33 0.47 -8.98
CA MET A 465 22.46 -0.35 -8.52
C MET A 465 22.02 -1.78 -8.20
N LEU A 466 20.92 -1.97 -7.45
CA LEU A 466 20.38 -3.29 -7.13
C LEU A 466 19.99 -4.09 -8.39
N VAL A 467 19.25 -3.46 -9.31
CA VAL A 467 18.81 -4.13 -10.55
C VAL A 467 20.00 -4.46 -11.44
N ALA A 468 20.97 -3.55 -11.60
CA ALA A 468 22.15 -3.78 -12.42
C ALA A 468 23.00 -4.93 -11.89
N GLU A 469 23.27 -4.94 -10.58
CA GLU A 469 24.05 -6.00 -9.94
C GLU A 469 23.38 -7.36 -10.08
N GLU A 470 22.07 -7.45 -9.85
CA GLU A 470 21.35 -8.71 -10.00
C GLU A 470 21.34 -9.21 -11.44
N MET A 471 21.10 -8.34 -12.42
CA MET A 471 21.09 -8.78 -13.82
C MET A 471 22.48 -9.24 -14.29
N ILE A 472 23.55 -8.57 -13.87
CA ILE A 472 24.92 -9.00 -14.18
C ILE A 472 25.23 -10.34 -13.50
N VAL A 473 24.97 -10.44 -12.20
CA VAL A 473 25.38 -11.59 -11.39
C VAL A 473 24.51 -12.81 -11.65
N GLU A 474 23.19 -12.68 -11.70
CA GLU A 474 22.27 -13.82 -11.86
C GLU A 474 22.12 -14.23 -13.33
N GLN A 475 22.03 -13.28 -14.26
CA GLN A 475 21.65 -13.59 -15.64
C GLN A 475 22.85 -13.71 -16.58
N LEU A 476 23.84 -12.82 -16.49
CA LEU A 476 24.95 -12.77 -17.46
C LEU A 476 26.19 -13.57 -17.04
N LEU A 477 26.50 -13.63 -15.74
CA LEU A 477 27.70 -14.31 -15.24
C LEU A 477 27.68 -15.84 -15.47
N PRO A 478 26.61 -16.60 -15.15
CA PRO A 478 26.58 -18.04 -15.42
C PRO A 478 26.80 -18.37 -16.89
N GLU A 479 26.22 -17.58 -17.79
CA GLU A 479 26.40 -17.73 -19.23
C GLU A 479 27.86 -17.52 -19.63
N ALA A 480 28.48 -16.43 -19.15
CA ALA A 480 29.86 -16.09 -19.44
C ALA A 480 30.86 -17.17 -19.02
N LEU A 481 30.59 -17.86 -17.92
CA LEU A 481 31.44 -18.95 -17.42
C LEU A 481 31.25 -20.27 -18.18
N SER A 482 30.07 -20.47 -18.79
CA SER A 482 29.73 -21.68 -19.55
C SER A 482 30.22 -21.66 -21.00
N GLN A 483 30.43 -20.47 -21.59
CA GLN A 483 30.79 -20.30 -22.98
C GLN A 483 32.32 -20.15 -23.17
N LYS A 484 32.91 -20.94 -24.09
CA LYS A 484 34.27 -20.70 -24.58
C LYS A 484 34.23 -19.66 -25.71
N GLY A 485 34.05 -18.38 -25.39
CA GLY A 485 33.94 -17.29 -26.37
C GLY A 485 33.61 -15.92 -25.77
N LYS A 486 33.27 -14.94 -26.62
CA LYS A 486 32.71 -13.65 -26.17
C LYS A 486 31.26 -13.85 -25.72
N SER A 487 30.98 -13.52 -24.48
CA SER A 487 29.66 -13.61 -23.85
C SER A 487 28.98 -12.24 -23.74
N ASP A 488 27.67 -12.22 -23.47
CA ASP A 488 26.92 -10.98 -23.22
C ASP A 488 27.52 -10.15 -22.07
N LEU A 489 28.09 -10.82 -21.04
CA LEU A 489 28.83 -10.14 -19.98
C LEU A 489 30.12 -9.48 -20.50
N TYR A 490 30.89 -10.18 -21.33
CA TYR A 490 32.11 -9.61 -21.94
C TYR A 490 31.78 -8.39 -22.79
N ASP A 491 30.73 -8.47 -23.61
CA ASP A 491 30.29 -7.38 -24.47
C ASP A 491 29.74 -6.21 -23.66
N LEU A 492 29.04 -6.47 -22.55
CA LEU A 492 28.62 -5.45 -21.59
C LEU A 492 29.83 -4.74 -21.00
N LEU A 493 30.76 -5.49 -20.40
CA LEU A 493 31.95 -4.92 -19.75
C LEU A 493 32.80 -4.15 -20.75
N SER A 494 33.03 -4.68 -21.95
CA SER A 494 33.81 -4.03 -23.02
C SER A 494 33.13 -2.78 -23.60
N SER A 495 31.85 -2.56 -23.32
CA SER A 495 31.14 -1.34 -23.75
C SER A 495 31.29 -0.19 -22.76
N VAL A 496 31.58 -0.49 -21.48
CA VAL A 496 31.72 0.49 -20.41
C VAL A 496 33.16 0.61 -19.90
N LEU A 497 34.01 -0.37 -20.20
CA LEU A 497 35.45 -0.43 -19.93
C LEU A 497 36.20 -0.76 -21.23
N ASP A 498 37.54 -0.80 -21.17
CA ASP A 498 38.36 -1.35 -22.26
C ASP A 498 38.33 -2.90 -22.28
N GLN A 499 38.66 -3.49 -23.44
CA GLN A 499 38.59 -4.94 -23.67
C GLN A 499 39.54 -5.75 -22.77
N GLU A 500 40.69 -5.19 -22.38
CA GLU A 500 41.67 -5.87 -21.52
C GLU A 500 41.14 -5.93 -20.08
N SER A 501 40.61 -4.82 -19.58
CA SER A 501 39.92 -4.77 -18.29
C SER A 501 38.71 -5.71 -18.25
N ALA A 502 37.89 -5.73 -19.30
CA ALA A 502 36.74 -6.63 -19.39
C ALA A 502 37.14 -8.11 -19.31
N GLN A 503 38.18 -8.51 -20.05
CA GLN A 503 38.69 -9.88 -20.02
C GLN A 503 39.24 -10.25 -18.63
N ARG A 504 40.04 -9.36 -18.03
CA ARG A 504 40.60 -9.55 -16.69
C ARG A 504 39.52 -9.78 -15.64
N ILE A 505 38.44 -8.99 -15.68
CA ILE A 505 37.31 -9.14 -14.75
C ILE A 505 36.67 -10.53 -14.91
N ILE A 506 36.44 -11.00 -16.13
CA ILE A 506 35.86 -12.34 -16.36
C ILE A 506 36.76 -13.44 -15.82
N GLU A 507 38.08 -13.34 -16.03
CA GLU A 507 39.04 -14.31 -15.51
C GLU A 507 39.07 -14.32 -13.98
N GLU A 508 39.03 -13.15 -13.34
CA GLU A 508 38.98 -13.05 -11.88
C GLU A 508 37.67 -13.63 -11.33
N LEU A 509 36.53 -13.34 -11.98
CA LEU A 509 35.24 -13.91 -11.62
C LEU A 509 35.20 -15.42 -11.82
N ALA A 510 35.82 -15.96 -12.86
CA ALA A 510 35.91 -17.40 -13.11
C ALA A 510 36.67 -18.13 -11.99
N VAL A 511 37.76 -17.53 -11.48
CA VAL A 511 38.52 -18.09 -10.35
C VAL A 511 37.67 -18.07 -9.08
N VAL A 512 36.97 -16.97 -8.79
CA VAL A 512 36.16 -16.85 -7.57
C VAL A 512 34.96 -17.80 -7.59
N THR A 513 34.39 -18.06 -8.76
CA THR A 513 33.18 -18.87 -8.93
C THR A 513 33.44 -20.36 -9.13
N GLU A 514 34.70 -20.80 -9.21
CA GLU A 514 35.08 -22.19 -9.50
C GLU A 514 34.41 -23.21 -8.55
N ASN A 515 34.27 -22.85 -7.28
CA ASN A 515 33.74 -23.71 -6.22
C ASN A 515 32.29 -23.40 -5.83
N PHE A 516 31.60 -22.56 -6.61
CA PHE A 516 30.22 -22.21 -6.31
C PHE A 516 29.27 -23.38 -6.60
N PRO A 517 28.08 -23.41 -5.97
CA PRO A 517 27.05 -24.40 -6.29
C PRO A 517 26.70 -24.38 -7.78
N LYS A 518 26.41 -25.56 -8.34
CA LYS A 518 26.03 -25.71 -9.74
C LYS A 518 24.64 -26.31 -9.89
N ASP A 519 23.96 -25.96 -10.97
CA ASP A 519 22.68 -26.53 -11.35
C ASP A 519 22.85 -27.90 -12.04
N ARG A 520 21.75 -28.45 -12.55
CA ARG A 520 21.74 -29.76 -13.24
C ARG A 520 22.50 -29.75 -14.58
N ASP A 521 22.70 -28.58 -15.17
CA ASP A 521 23.41 -28.37 -16.43
C ASP A 521 24.87 -27.97 -16.18
N GLU A 522 25.40 -28.14 -14.95
CA GLU A 522 26.73 -27.72 -14.52
C GLU A 522 26.99 -26.20 -14.61
N ARG A 523 25.94 -25.38 -14.69
CA ARG A 523 26.07 -23.92 -14.65
C ARG A 523 26.14 -23.45 -13.22
N VAL A 524 26.96 -22.44 -12.98
CA VAL A 524 27.10 -21.85 -11.65
C VAL A 524 25.80 -21.16 -11.25
N ILE A 525 25.33 -21.42 -10.04
CA ILE A 525 24.20 -20.72 -9.43
C ILE A 525 24.73 -19.46 -8.76
N THR A 526 24.29 -18.30 -9.23
CA THR A 526 24.70 -16.99 -8.74
C THR A 526 23.49 -16.08 -8.56
N GLY A 527 23.66 -15.04 -7.75
CA GLY A 527 22.66 -14.02 -7.46
C GLY A 527 23.07 -13.18 -6.26
N THR A 528 22.65 -11.92 -6.18
CA THR A 528 23.04 -11.04 -5.07
C THR A 528 22.47 -11.49 -3.73
N GLN A 529 21.42 -12.30 -3.77
CA GLN A 529 20.78 -12.99 -2.65
C GLN A 529 21.56 -14.21 -2.14
N PHE A 530 22.78 -14.49 -2.61
CA PHE A 530 23.62 -15.57 -2.04
C PHE A 530 24.88 -15.05 -1.34
N ASP A 531 25.07 -15.41 -0.06
CA ASP A 531 26.12 -14.81 0.79
C ASP A 531 27.51 -15.09 0.19
N TYR A 532 27.67 -16.26 -0.45
CA TYR A 532 28.88 -16.64 -1.17
C TYR A 532 29.15 -15.82 -2.44
N CYS A 533 28.17 -15.08 -2.99
CA CYS A 533 28.37 -14.14 -4.10
C CYS A 533 28.92 -12.77 -3.64
N GLY A 534 29.14 -12.57 -2.33
CA GLY A 534 29.74 -11.35 -1.80
C GLY A 534 31.06 -10.92 -2.46
N PRO A 535 32.04 -11.83 -2.68
CA PRO A 535 33.28 -11.50 -3.39
C PRO A 535 33.07 -11.09 -4.86
N VAL A 536 32.12 -11.71 -5.57
CA VAL A 536 31.76 -11.34 -6.94
C VAL A 536 31.28 -9.88 -7.00
N LEU A 537 30.40 -9.49 -6.07
CA LEU A 537 29.91 -8.12 -5.96
C LEU A 537 31.04 -7.12 -5.63
N GLN A 538 31.98 -7.49 -4.77
CA GLN A 538 33.12 -6.64 -4.44
C GLN A 538 34.03 -6.41 -5.66
N ILE A 539 34.33 -7.45 -6.43
CA ILE A 539 35.11 -7.35 -7.68
C ILE A 539 34.39 -6.44 -8.67
N LEU A 540 33.12 -6.73 -8.98
CA LEU A 540 32.33 -5.94 -9.92
C LEU A 540 32.28 -4.46 -9.51
N ARG A 541 31.97 -4.17 -8.25
CA ARG A 541 31.89 -2.79 -7.76
C ARG A 541 33.24 -2.09 -7.84
N LYS A 542 34.34 -2.75 -7.46
CA LYS A 542 35.67 -2.16 -7.52
C LYS A 542 36.11 -1.88 -8.96
N GLU A 543 35.98 -2.88 -9.83
CA GLU A 543 36.47 -2.79 -11.21
C GLU A 543 35.60 -1.90 -12.10
N LEU A 544 34.30 -1.74 -11.76
CA LEU A 544 33.41 -0.76 -12.39
C LEU A 544 33.44 0.62 -11.70
N TRP A 545 34.29 0.81 -10.68
CA TRP A 545 34.42 2.06 -9.93
C TRP A 545 33.09 2.51 -9.31
N LEU A 546 32.34 1.55 -8.76
CA LEU A 546 31.08 1.74 -8.04
C LEU A 546 31.22 1.46 -6.53
N ASP A 547 32.41 1.12 -6.03
CA ASP A 547 32.64 0.75 -4.61
C ASP A 547 32.30 1.87 -3.61
N LYS A 548 32.45 3.14 -4.02
CA LYS A 548 32.09 4.31 -3.21
C LYS A 548 30.64 4.75 -3.37
N LEU A 549 29.96 4.32 -4.43
CA LEU A 549 28.62 4.78 -4.76
C LEU A 549 27.59 4.50 -3.64
N PRO A 550 27.58 3.34 -2.96
CA PRO A 550 26.66 3.09 -1.84
C PRO A 550 26.77 4.12 -0.70
N ALA A 551 27.98 4.57 -0.38
CA ALA A 551 28.19 5.58 0.65
C ALA A 551 27.65 6.95 0.23
N LEU A 552 27.84 7.32 -1.04
CA LEU A 552 27.28 8.57 -1.61
C LEU A 552 25.76 8.53 -1.68
N ILE A 553 25.18 7.39 -2.07
CA ILE A 553 23.73 7.14 -2.03
C ILE A 553 23.20 7.34 -0.62
N CYS A 554 23.88 6.78 0.39
CA CYS A 554 23.47 6.98 1.78
C CYS A 554 23.56 8.45 2.19
N HIS A 555 24.62 9.16 1.81
CA HIS A 555 24.72 10.60 2.08
C HIS A 555 23.56 11.41 1.47
N LEU A 556 23.15 11.07 0.24
CA LEU A 556 21.98 11.67 -0.42
C LEU A 556 20.66 11.29 0.28
N ALA A 557 20.58 10.08 0.84
CA ALA A 557 19.40 9.58 1.57
C ALA A 557 19.15 10.30 2.91
N LYS A 558 20.02 11.22 3.33
CA LYS A 558 19.87 12.00 4.57
C LYS A 558 18.48 12.67 4.62
N PRO A 559 17.70 12.45 5.69
CA PRO A 559 16.34 12.99 5.76
C PRO A 559 16.34 14.52 5.83
N GLY A 560 15.49 15.15 5.02
CA GLY A 560 15.28 16.61 5.05
C GLY A 560 16.38 17.42 4.37
N VAL A 561 17.30 16.76 3.65
CA VAL A 561 18.34 17.43 2.88
C VAL A 561 17.87 17.62 1.45
N SER A 562 17.95 18.85 0.95
CA SER A 562 17.70 19.11 -0.47
C SER A 562 18.81 18.51 -1.32
N THR A 563 18.52 18.21 -2.59
CA THR A 563 19.54 17.71 -3.51
C THR A 563 20.69 18.70 -3.65
N GLU A 564 20.40 20.00 -3.75
CA GLU A 564 21.42 21.06 -3.79
C GLU A 564 22.31 21.06 -2.54
N GLU A 565 21.72 20.99 -1.35
CA GLU A 565 22.47 20.94 -0.09
C GLU A 565 23.37 19.70 -0.04
N ALA A 566 22.83 18.52 -0.38
CA ALA A 566 23.60 17.28 -0.39
C ALA A 566 24.77 17.35 -1.39
N MET A 567 24.52 17.83 -2.61
CA MET A 567 25.53 17.96 -3.66
C MET A 567 26.61 18.98 -3.29
N SER A 568 26.23 20.12 -2.69
CA SER A 568 27.19 21.16 -2.27
C SER A 568 28.16 20.72 -1.17
N SER A 569 27.76 19.71 -0.39
CA SER A 569 28.59 19.15 0.69
C SER A 569 29.58 18.08 0.22
N LEU A 570 29.50 17.63 -1.04
CA LEU A 570 30.44 16.67 -1.60
C LEU A 570 31.78 17.34 -1.92
N THR A 571 32.87 16.64 -1.62
CA THR A 571 34.19 17.01 -2.13
C THR A 571 34.25 16.82 -3.65
N ALA A 572 35.18 17.51 -4.32
CA ALA A 572 35.34 17.36 -5.77
C ALA A 572 35.53 15.89 -6.23
N PRO A 573 36.35 15.05 -5.55
CA PRO A 573 36.45 13.63 -5.88
C PRO A 573 35.15 12.85 -5.69
N GLU A 574 34.35 13.16 -4.66
CA GLU A 574 33.06 12.49 -4.41
C GLU A 574 32.03 12.86 -5.47
N ALA A 575 31.99 14.12 -5.91
CA ALA A 575 31.14 14.57 -6.99
C ALA A 575 31.52 13.90 -8.33
N GLU A 576 32.82 13.82 -8.63
CA GLU A 576 33.32 13.10 -9.81
C GLU A 576 32.94 11.62 -9.77
N GLN A 577 33.07 10.97 -8.60
CA GLN A 577 32.68 9.58 -8.39
C GLN A 577 31.19 9.35 -8.61
N LEU A 578 30.33 10.27 -8.14
CA LEU A 578 28.88 10.19 -8.37
C LEU A 578 28.55 10.29 -9.85
N MET A 579 29.16 11.25 -10.56
CA MET A 579 28.95 11.43 -12.01
C MET A 579 29.46 10.23 -12.81
N HIS A 580 30.61 9.67 -12.41
CA HIS A 580 31.13 8.44 -12.97
C HIS A 580 30.15 7.27 -12.76
N GLY A 581 29.65 7.08 -11.54
CA GLY A 581 28.69 6.03 -11.21
C GLY A 581 27.39 6.14 -12.03
N LEU A 582 26.86 7.36 -12.19
CA LEU A 582 25.71 7.63 -13.05
C LEU A 582 25.96 7.24 -14.52
N LYS A 583 27.13 7.64 -15.05
CA LYS A 583 27.54 7.29 -16.42
C LYS A 583 27.66 5.77 -16.61
N MET A 584 28.30 5.09 -15.67
CA MET A 584 28.51 3.64 -15.71
C MET A 584 27.18 2.90 -15.65
N LEU A 585 26.32 3.23 -14.68
CA LEU A 585 25.00 2.61 -14.56
C LEU A 585 24.13 2.86 -15.79
N PHE A 586 24.19 4.05 -16.38
CA PHE A 586 23.46 4.35 -17.61
C PHE A 586 23.91 3.46 -18.78
N GLY A 587 25.23 3.30 -18.97
CA GLY A 587 25.82 2.44 -19.99
C GLY A 587 25.45 0.97 -19.80
N ILE A 588 25.56 0.47 -18.57
CA ILE A 588 25.10 -0.87 -18.18
C ILE A 588 23.61 -1.03 -18.52
N GLY A 589 22.79 -0.06 -18.15
CA GLY A 589 21.34 -0.07 -18.40
C GLY A 589 20.99 -0.14 -19.88
N LEU A 590 21.76 0.51 -20.76
CA LEU A 590 21.56 0.40 -22.21
C LEU A 590 21.82 -1.02 -22.69
N LYS A 591 22.93 -1.62 -22.26
CA LYS A 591 23.31 -2.98 -22.67
C LYS A 591 22.35 -4.05 -22.15
N LEU A 592 21.92 -3.94 -20.90
CA LEU A 592 20.92 -4.86 -20.34
C LEU A 592 19.60 -4.88 -21.12
N GLN A 593 19.27 -3.81 -21.86
CA GLN A 593 18.08 -3.79 -22.73
C GLN A 593 18.31 -4.46 -24.10
N GLU A 594 19.56 -4.71 -24.50
CA GLU A 594 19.90 -5.40 -25.75
C GLU A 594 19.87 -6.93 -25.59
N TYR A 595 20.08 -7.45 -24.38
CA TYR A 595 20.21 -8.90 -24.16
C TYR A 595 18.87 -9.60 -23.84
N PRO A 596 18.58 -10.77 -24.46
CA PRO A 596 17.31 -11.49 -24.26
C PRO A 596 17.01 -11.94 -22.82
N LEU A 597 18.05 -12.11 -21.99
CA LEU A 597 17.88 -12.57 -20.61
C LEU A 597 17.46 -11.45 -19.65
N THR A 598 17.79 -10.20 -19.98
CA THR A 598 17.67 -9.05 -19.07
C THR A 598 16.76 -7.94 -19.59
N THR A 599 16.44 -7.95 -20.89
CA THR A 599 15.65 -6.89 -21.54
C THR A 599 14.20 -6.86 -21.05
N ALA A 600 13.73 -5.66 -20.76
CA ALA A 600 12.33 -5.40 -20.41
C ALA A 600 11.59 -4.63 -21.53
N GLN A 601 12.20 -4.50 -22.71
CA GLN A 601 11.63 -3.77 -23.85
C GLN A 601 10.29 -4.36 -24.31
N SER A 602 10.11 -5.68 -24.22
CA SER A 602 8.85 -6.35 -24.57
C SER A 602 7.67 -5.88 -23.70
N GLU A 603 7.95 -5.32 -22.54
CA GLU A 603 6.98 -4.77 -21.59
C GLU A 603 6.85 -3.24 -21.72
N GLY A 604 7.50 -2.63 -22.72
CA GLY A 604 7.54 -1.18 -22.91
C GLY A 604 8.38 -0.44 -21.87
N SER A 605 9.25 -1.13 -21.13
CA SER A 605 10.11 -0.53 -20.10
C SER A 605 11.51 -0.21 -20.66
N LYS A 606 12.08 0.91 -20.20
CA LYS A 606 13.48 1.30 -20.44
C LYS A 606 14.45 0.71 -19.41
N GLY A 607 13.97 -0.14 -18.50
CA GLY A 607 14.73 -0.67 -17.37
C GLY A 607 15.26 0.45 -16.46
N ILE A 608 16.45 0.26 -15.89
CA ILE A 608 17.06 1.24 -14.97
C ILE A 608 17.22 2.65 -15.58
N ASN A 609 17.29 2.75 -16.91
CA ASN A 609 17.42 4.02 -17.61
C ASN A 609 16.13 4.87 -17.60
N ALA A 610 14.99 4.29 -17.25
CA ALA A 610 13.76 5.04 -16.99
C ALA A 610 14.00 6.12 -15.91
N GLY A 611 14.67 5.75 -14.81
CA GLY A 611 15.01 6.66 -13.72
C GLY A 611 16.32 7.42 -13.94
N LEU A 612 17.35 6.77 -14.49
CA LEU A 612 18.66 7.42 -14.66
C LEU A 612 18.64 8.58 -15.67
N GLN A 613 17.87 8.47 -16.76
CA GLN A 613 17.79 9.54 -17.76
C GLN A 613 17.34 10.89 -17.18
N PRO A 614 16.15 11.00 -16.55
CA PRO A 614 15.70 12.26 -15.98
C PRO A 614 16.57 12.73 -14.81
N LEU A 615 17.16 11.79 -14.05
CA LEU A 615 18.07 12.10 -12.95
C LEU A 615 19.39 12.72 -13.43
N ILE A 616 20.06 12.11 -14.41
CA ILE A 616 21.32 12.62 -14.98
C ILE A 616 21.07 14.01 -15.58
N ALA A 617 19.97 14.17 -16.33
CA ALA A 617 19.61 15.46 -16.89
C ALA A 617 19.31 16.53 -15.82
N HIS A 618 19.09 16.15 -14.55
CA HIS A 618 18.85 17.08 -13.45
C HIS A 618 20.17 17.43 -12.76
N LEU A 619 20.95 16.40 -12.38
CA LEU A 619 22.20 16.58 -11.63
C LEU A 619 23.34 17.13 -12.47
N ASP A 620 23.49 16.66 -13.72
CA ASP A 620 24.55 17.10 -14.63
C ASP A 620 24.06 17.13 -16.09
N PRO A 621 23.51 18.27 -16.54
CA PRO A 621 23.09 18.46 -17.92
C PRO A 621 24.21 18.31 -18.96
N GLN A 622 25.49 18.49 -18.58
CA GLN A 622 26.61 18.30 -19.52
C GLN A 622 26.88 16.82 -19.72
N LEU A 623 26.87 16.03 -18.64
CA LEU A 623 26.90 14.57 -18.73
C LEU A 623 25.72 14.07 -19.58
N ALA A 624 24.51 14.59 -19.35
CA ALA A 624 23.33 14.23 -20.13
C ALA A 624 23.50 14.46 -21.64
N LYS A 625 24.08 15.60 -22.04
CA LYS A 625 24.43 15.88 -23.44
C LYS A 625 25.46 14.89 -23.99
N SER A 626 26.50 14.58 -23.22
CA SER A 626 27.54 13.63 -23.63
C SER A 626 26.98 12.22 -23.86
N LEU A 627 25.97 11.85 -23.08
CA LEU A 627 25.24 10.57 -23.16
C LEU A 627 24.08 10.59 -24.16
N ARG A 628 23.85 11.72 -24.85
CA ARG A 628 22.77 11.90 -25.83
C ARG A 628 21.38 11.65 -25.24
N ILE A 629 21.17 12.02 -23.98
CA ILE A 629 19.85 11.95 -23.34
C ILE A 629 18.95 13.05 -23.92
N PRO A 630 17.73 12.73 -24.40
CA PRO A 630 16.84 13.68 -25.07
C PRO A 630 16.14 14.60 -24.06
N MET A 631 16.90 15.57 -23.52
CA MET A 631 16.44 16.47 -22.45
C MET A 631 15.22 17.32 -22.83
N ASP A 632 15.02 17.61 -24.11
CA ASP A 632 13.88 18.34 -24.67
C ASP A 632 12.54 17.61 -24.48
N THR A 633 12.59 16.28 -24.33
CA THR A 633 11.41 15.44 -24.08
C THR A 633 11.13 15.23 -22.59
N ILE A 634 12.06 15.62 -21.71
CA ILE A 634 11.96 15.41 -20.26
C ILE A 634 11.27 16.61 -19.61
N VAL A 635 9.95 16.55 -19.53
CA VAL A 635 9.15 17.51 -18.76
C VAL A 635 9.22 17.13 -17.28
N ARG A 636 9.59 18.08 -16.41
CA ARG A 636 9.66 17.87 -14.95
C ARG A 636 8.52 18.58 -14.22
N ALA A 637 8.10 18.01 -13.11
CA ALA A 637 7.27 18.69 -12.12
C ALA A 637 8.08 19.77 -11.38
N GLU A 638 7.43 20.86 -11.00
CA GLU A 638 8.00 21.83 -10.06
C GLU A 638 7.59 21.49 -8.63
N VAL A 639 8.52 20.92 -7.85
CA VAL A 639 8.26 20.52 -6.46
C VAL A 639 9.28 21.15 -5.53
N LYS A 640 8.83 21.81 -4.47
CA LYS A 640 9.75 22.38 -3.46
C LYS A 640 10.36 21.26 -2.59
N PRO A 641 11.62 21.41 -2.13
CA PRO A 641 12.22 20.48 -1.18
C PRO A 641 11.38 20.30 0.09
N VAL A 642 11.49 19.13 0.74
CA VAL A 642 10.78 18.86 1.99
C VAL A 642 11.21 19.80 3.11
N ASP A 643 10.25 20.24 3.92
CA ASP A 643 10.52 20.90 5.20
C ASP A 643 11.24 19.96 6.18
N LYS A 644 12.41 20.39 6.67
CA LYS A 644 13.25 19.67 7.64
C LYS A 644 12.50 19.26 8.91
N GLU A 645 11.60 20.10 9.42
CA GLU A 645 10.84 19.79 10.65
C GLU A 645 9.81 18.69 10.41
N LYS A 646 9.17 18.66 9.23
CA LYS A 646 8.24 17.58 8.87
C LYS A 646 8.95 16.24 8.77
N VAL A 647 10.17 16.23 8.23
CA VAL A 647 10.95 15.01 8.05
C VAL A 647 11.36 14.36 9.37
N ARG A 648 11.62 15.13 10.43
CA ARG A 648 12.01 14.58 11.75
C ARG A 648 10.98 13.62 12.34
N THR A 649 9.71 13.79 11.97
CA THR A 649 8.60 12.96 12.49
C THR A 649 8.39 11.67 11.69
N ARG A 650 9.10 11.47 10.57
CA ARG A 650 8.97 10.30 9.70
C ARG A 650 9.71 9.08 10.27
N ILE A 651 9.20 7.89 9.98
CA ILE A 651 9.78 6.61 10.43
C ILE A 651 11.08 6.29 9.71
N SER A 652 11.16 6.60 8.41
CA SER A 652 12.40 6.49 7.64
C SER A 652 13.56 7.24 8.31
N THR A 653 13.29 8.39 8.90
CA THR A 653 14.28 9.19 9.67
C THR A 653 14.75 8.48 10.93
N GLN A 654 13.88 7.71 11.60
CA GLN A 654 14.27 6.94 12.79
C GLN A 654 15.12 5.73 12.39
N ALA A 655 14.72 5.02 11.33
CA ALA A 655 15.42 3.82 10.84
C ALA A 655 16.78 4.13 10.20
N ILE A 656 16.97 5.29 9.57
CA ILE A 656 18.23 5.63 8.90
C ILE A 656 19.42 5.70 9.88
N SER A 657 19.16 5.97 11.16
CA SER A 657 20.20 5.96 12.20
C SER A 657 20.84 4.58 12.41
N LYS A 658 20.15 3.51 12.02
CA LYS A 658 20.63 2.12 12.07
C LYS A 658 21.39 1.71 10.82
N CYS A 659 21.39 2.52 9.76
CA CYS A 659 22.11 2.19 8.55
C CYS A 659 23.63 2.18 8.84
N PRO A 660 24.36 1.15 8.37
CA PRO A 660 25.78 0.97 8.68
C PRO A 660 26.67 2.13 8.22
N PHE A 661 26.25 2.86 7.18
CA PHE A 661 26.95 4.05 6.68
C PHE A 661 26.72 5.31 7.54
N PHE A 662 25.73 5.29 8.43
CA PHE A 662 25.38 6.38 9.35
C PHE A 662 25.75 6.09 10.80
N ALA A 663 25.90 4.82 11.17
CA ALA A 663 26.40 4.43 12.48
C ALA A 663 27.83 4.96 12.66
N ARG A 664 28.02 5.97 13.54
CA ARG A 664 29.36 6.46 13.88
C ARG A 664 30.19 5.25 14.36
N LYS A 665 31.28 4.93 13.65
CA LYS A 665 32.37 4.17 14.28
C LYS A 665 32.82 5.02 15.48
N PRO A 666 32.74 4.54 16.74
CA PRO A 666 33.37 5.26 17.82
C PRO A 666 34.85 5.43 17.45
N SER A 667 35.31 6.67 17.38
CA SER A 667 36.72 6.94 17.26
C SER A 667 37.41 6.34 18.48
N ARG A 668 38.53 5.63 18.30
CA ARG A 668 39.31 5.00 19.39
C ARG A 668 39.58 5.91 20.60
N SER A 669 39.57 7.23 20.41
CA SER A 669 39.71 8.22 21.48
C SER A 669 38.51 8.30 22.44
N GLU A 670 37.29 7.92 22.04
CA GLU A 670 36.11 7.95 22.91
C GLU A 670 36.03 6.70 23.82
N GLU A 671 36.58 5.56 23.39
CA GLU A 671 36.69 4.35 24.22
C GLU A 671 37.73 4.51 25.35
N GLU A 672 38.84 5.21 25.10
CA GLU A 672 39.83 5.52 26.15
C GLU A 672 39.29 6.52 27.19
N ILE A 673 38.44 7.47 26.78
CA ILE A 673 37.81 8.43 27.70
C ILE A 673 36.74 7.74 28.57
N ARG A 674 35.92 6.85 27.99
CA ARG A 674 34.91 6.07 28.77
C ARG A 674 35.54 5.05 29.72
N ALA A 675 36.69 4.46 29.36
CA ALA A 675 37.43 3.55 30.24
C ALA A 675 37.99 4.25 31.48
N GLN A 676 38.20 5.57 31.45
CA GLN A 676 38.71 6.34 32.60
C GLN A 676 37.62 6.96 33.48
N THR A 677 36.35 7.01 33.04
CA THR A 677 35.26 7.62 33.84
C THR A 677 34.38 6.62 34.59
N THR A 678 34.64 5.31 34.47
CA THR A 678 33.79 4.28 35.09
C THR A 678 34.47 3.64 36.31
N THR A 679 34.82 4.45 37.30
CA THR A 679 35.04 4.00 38.68
C THR A 679 34.36 4.96 39.64
N THR A 680 33.04 4.87 39.75
CA THR A 680 32.35 5.05 41.03
C THR A 680 30.99 4.36 40.99
N GLU A 681 30.80 3.46 41.93
CA GLU A 681 29.69 2.52 42.10
C GLU A 681 28.38 3.20 42.49
N THR A 682 27.23 2.68 42.03
CA THR A 682 26.14 2.11 42.88
C THR A 682 25.02 1.49 41.99
N PRO A 683 24.13 0.61 42.51
CA PRO A 683 23.96 -0.73 41.97
C PRO A 683 22.66 -0.94 41.15
N VAL A 684 22.75 -2.00 40.36
CA VAL A 684 21.72 -2.64 39.53
C VAL A 684 20.47 -2.99 40.34
N GLN A 685 19.32 -2.44 39.96
CA GLN A 685 18.03 -3.11 40.16
C GLN A 685 17.80 -4.03 38.96
N GLN A 686 17.76 -5.33 39.22
CA GLN A 686 17.26 -6.33 38.28
C GLN A 686 15.74 -6.14 38.17
N GLU A 687 15.27 -5.69 37.00
CA GLU A 687 13.86 -5.87 36.63
C GLU A 687 13.67 -7.30 36.11
N GLU A 688 12.82 -8.06 36.79
CA GLU A 688 12.29 -9.33 36.33
C GLU A 688 11.51 -9.12 35.03
N ILE A 689 11.86 -9.92 34.01
CA ILE A 689 11.12 -10.02 32.75
C ILE A 689 9.79 -10.72 33.06
N SER A 690 8.71 -9.93 33.18
CA SER A 690 7.34 -10.45 33.17
C SER A 690 6.95 -10.86 31.75
N THR A 691 6.57 -12.12 31.57
CA THR A 691 6.14 -12.73 30.29
C THR A 691 4.62 -12.70 30.07
N GLU A 692 3.90 -11.74 30.66
CA GLU A 692 2.48 -11.53 30.34
C GLU A 692 2.25 -10.17 29.63
N PRO A 693 1.58 -10.15 28.47
CA PRO A 693 1.26 -8.91 27.77
C PRO A 693 0.26 -8.11 28.61
N THR A 694 0.73 -7.00 29.18
CA THR A 694 -0.12 -6.06 29.90
C THR A 694 -0.99 -5.30 28.90
N TYR A 695 -2.26 -5.70 28.81
CA TYR A 695 -3.25 -5.09 27.94
C TYR A 695 -3.50 -3.64 28.38
N GLN A 696 -2.95 -2.66 27.65
CA GLN A 696 -3.27 -1.25 27.85
C GLN A 696 -4.61 -0.96 27.14
N PRO A 697 -5.61 -0.37 27.84
CA PRO A 697 -6.91 -0.10 27.24
C PRO A 697 -6.82 0.92 26.10
N SER A 698 -7.63 0.69 25.07
CA SER A 698 -7.66 1.48 23.83
C SER A 698 -7.95 2.98 24.07
N PHE A 699 -7.58 3.83 23.10
CA PHE A 699 -7.88 5.27 23.12
C PHE A 699 -9.38 5.55 23.34
N PHE A 700 -10.28 4.74 22.77
CA PHE A 700 -11.72 4.87 22.96
C PHE A 700 -12.18 4.50 24.37
N THR A 701 -11.50 3.55 25.02
CA THR A 701 -11.74 3.20 26.43
C THR A 701 -11.27 4.33 27.36
N LYS A 702 -10.15 5.00 27.06
CA LYS A 702 -9.72 6.22 27.79
C LYS A 702 -10.65 7.41 27.55
N LEU A 703 -11.15 7.60 26.32
CA LEU A 703 -12.10 8.66 25.98
C LEU A 703 -13.48 8.43 26.65
N TRP A 704 -13.90 7.16 26.74
CA TRP A 704 -15.12 6.74 27.42
C TRP A 704 -15.03 6.95 28.94
N ASN A 705 -13.90 6.59 29.55
CA ASN A 705 -13.65 6.73 30.99
C ASN A 705 -13.46 8.19 31.43
N HIS A 706 -13.22 9.13 30.50
CA HIS A 706 -13.04 10.57 30.79
C HIS A 706 -14.12 11.48 30.20
N LYS A 707 -15.30 10.94 29.85
CA LYS A 707 -16.46 11.69 29.34
C LYS A 707 -16.85 12.94 30.16
N LYS A 708 -16.62 12.93 31.48
CA LYS A 708 -16.95 14.07 32.36
C LYS A 708 -15.93 15.23 32.32
N GLU A 709 -14.68 14.98 31.97
CA GLU A 709 -13.64 16.02 31.91
C GLU A 709 -13.59 16.71 30.53
N ILE A 710 -13.88 15.97 29.45
CA ILE A 710 -13.92 16.53 28.08
C ILE A 710 -15.13 17.47 27.87
N GLY A 711 -16.24 17.22 28.58
CA GLY A 711 -17.43 18.10 28.55
C GLY A 711 -17.17 19.50 29.10
N ILE A 712 -16.19 19.67 30.00
CA ILE A 712 -15.86 20.98 30.60
C ILE A 712 -14.98 21.81 29.64
N VAL A 713 -14.16 21.17 28.81
CA VAL A 713 -13.28 21.86 27.85
C VAL A 713 -14.03 22.31 26.58
N VAL A 714 -15.02 21.54 26.11
CA VAL A 714 -15.83 21.92 24.93
C VAL A 714 -16.85 23.03 25.26
N ALA A 715 -17.40 23.06 26.48
CA ALA A 715 -18.27 24.17 26.90
C ALA A 715 -17.48 25.50 27.09
N GLY A 716 -16.23 25.42 27.56
CA GLY A 716 -15.35 26.59 27.71
C GLY A 716 -14.90 27.21 26.37
N ALA A 717 -14.66 26.39 25.35
CA ALA A 717 -14.24 26.86 24.03
C ALA A 717 -15.39 27.53 23.23
N VAL A 718 -16.63 27.06 23.39
CA VAL A 718 -17.81 27.66 22.73
C VAL A 718 -18.25 28.96 23.42
N GLY A 719 -18.07 29.07 24.74
CA GLY A 719 -18.39 30.30 25.49
C GLY A 719 -17.46 31.50 25.19
N LEU A 720 -16.20 31.25 24.84
CA LEU A 720 -15.24 32.29 24.45
C LEU A 720 -15.40 32.75 23.00
N ALA A 721 -15.85 31.89 22.09
CA ALA A 721 -16.13 32.26 20.71
C ALA A 721 -17.39 33.14 20.58
N ALA A 722 -18.43 32.89 21.39
CA ALA A 722 -19.66 33.69 21.37
C ALA A 722 -19.50 35.10 21.99
N SER A 723 -18.56 35.29 22.92
CA SER A 723 -18.32 36.59 23.58
C SER A 723 -17.39 37.52 22.79
N LEU A 724 -16.67 37.02 21.77
CA LEU A 724 -15.85 37.82 20.86
C LEU A 724 -16.65 38.37 19.66
N ILE A 725 -17.80 37.78 19.31
CA ILE A 725 -18.63 38.23 18.18
C ILE A 725 -19.59 39.38 18.58
N ILE A 726 -19.86 39.58 19.86
CA ILE A 726 -20.76 40.66 20.35
C ILE A 726 -20.05 42.02 20.54
N LYS A 727 -18.72 42.10 20.33
CA LYS A 727 -17.93 43.33 20.54
C LYS A 727 -17.38 44.01 19.28
N SER A 728 -17.92 43.71 18.10
CA SER A 728 -17.55 44.41 16.85
C SER A 728 -18.72 44.79 15.94
N GLN A 729 -19.86 45.16 16.54
CA GLN A 729 -20.84 46.02 15.88
C GLN A 729 -20.72 47.44 16.41
#